data_AF-A0A4U6D8P7-F1
#
_entry.id   AF-A0A4U6D8P7-F1
#
_cell.length_a   1.000
_cell.length_b   1.000
_cell.length_c   1.000
_cell.angle_alpha   90.00
_cell.angle_beta   90.00
_cell.angle_gamma   90.00
#
_symmetry.space_group_name_H-M   'P 1'
#
loop_
_entity.id
_entity.type
_entity.pdbx_description
1 polymer ?
#
loop_
_entity_poly.entity_id
_entity_poly.type
_entity_poly.pdbx_seq_one_letter_code
_entity_poly.pdbx_strand_id
1 'polypeptide(L)'
;MIARQDQIDFYTEELRELEFSVKKTFNASGISLFQDGEVYVGQYKGVDEKRGNVFVDIPAGEKYSSPRLDQKMNCFTLKAGMERPSSWGEMIYADLLKDRNSSETVIVDYIPSKREGWITMLLRGMEKEFVDSLLYNQIIAFGPTLPPFEYLINLKQFSESINIENTDIWCNILNFKYTVDRNRAPELLTEEIDIVQSIIDDLKVNDVYVLQGPPGTGKTYQIADLVSRLVLDNKSVMITALTNKAAMEVCEKPFFEKLFKEQRVSKLPLLLDEKQRFSLVMDAKDLIAAKGILILTTYYQFSKIWETQTQTFDYVIVEEASQAYLTTIAAACKIGKKVIVVGDPKQIVPIVTNKNYEVFPDVNDLINGMNVVSQVLGFKFKRKIESRRLTQRSTEFTNVFYQGTIRSKSLFEDIDLDIKKLPTLSRIMHSNGGPSLLLFHNNSGSINSEMEKFLIQAIDEISFLKNSSMAVLTPYVEVLKFLQQSLKSKTKSRDYLIDTVDRVQGLDVDYCFYVIPSSSSFSYNVNRFNVATSRAKKSTFILVEHDFGRKVKLHGEVALFLSKLRDSLAFNYPLDLVESHLSEELKPSSAVNVDLVNLAIDTEVNSSTLIGLKVVGKIDVSQFERKKKEIDSQKENMYVIDTNVFVDYPDIIQKIDKKFFVVLSAKVIDELDYLKISLSEELKNNVRRALKNINLSLDRKNVKMETAELSLLPIDFNRKSPDNLILSVALKYKAENPILLTSDNGLQIKAKGLGMATISLKDFLKR
;
A
#
# COMPACT_ATOMS: atom_id res chain seq x y z
N MET A 1 15.58 -17.45 15.10
CA MET A 1 15.37 -17.91 13.71
C MET A 1 13.88 -18.00 13.50
N ILE A 2 13.36 -17.29 12.50
CA ILE A 2 11.93 -17.17 12.24
C ILE A 2 11.40 -18.50 11.68
N ALA A 3 10.43 -19.11 12.34
CA ALA A 3 9.82 -20.32 11.82
C ALA A 3 8.86 -19.98 10.67
N ARG A 4 8.55 -20.97 9.83
CA ARG A 4 7.52 -20.83 8.78
C ARG A 4 6.20 -20.33 9.35
N GLN A 5 5.78 -20.84 10.51
CA GLN A 5 4.53 -20.43 11.15
C GLN A 5 4.55 -18.95 11.58
N ASP A 6 5.66 -18.46 12.13
CA ASP A 6 5.78 -17.05 12.54
C ASP A 6 5.61 -16.08 11.36
N GLN A 7 6.11 -16.45 10.17
CA GLN A 7 5.93 -15.66 8.95
C GLN A 7 4.46 -15.61 8.52
N ILE A 8 3.79 -16.76 8.56
CA ILE A 8 2.37 -16.89 8.21
C ILE A 8 1.52 -16.07 9.19
N ASP A 9 1.80 -16.18 10.48
CA ASP A 9 1.08 -15.47 11.53
C ASP A 9 1.30 -13.96 11.42
N PHE A 10 2.53 -13.51 11.13
CA PHE A 10 2.82 -12.11 10.85
C PHE A 10 1.97 -11.56 9.71
N TYR A 11 1.98 -12.20 8.54
CA TYR A 11 1.18 -11.74 7.40
C TYR A 11 -0.32 -11.85 7.66
N THR A 12 -0.76 -12.85 8.43
CA THR A 12 -2.17 -13.01 8.82
C THR A 12 -2.64 -11.84 9.68
N GLU A 13 -1.86 -11.46 10.69
CA GLU A 13 -2.22 -10.35 11.58
C GLU A 13 -2.10 -8.99 10.85
N GLU A 14 -1.09 -8.83 9.98
CA GLU A 14 -0.97 -7.64 9.13
C GLU A 14 -2.17 -7.47 8.20
N LEU A 15 -2.63 -8.57 7.55
CA LEU A 15 -3.85 -8.57 6.75
C LEU A 15 -5.09 -8.23 7.59
N ARG A 16 -5.19 -8.77 8.81
CA ARG A 16 -6.32 -8.53 9.71
C ARG A 16 -6.42 -7.06 10.13
N GLU A 17 -5.29 -6.44 10.49
CA GLU A 17 -5.21 -5.03 10.84
C GLU A 17 -5.56 -4.13 9.64
N LEU A 18 -5.06 -4.49 8.46
CA LEU A 18 -5.39 -3.80 7.21
C LEU A 18 -6.89 -3.92 6.88
N GLU A 19 -7.48 -5.10 7.02
CA GLU A 19 -8.92 -5.34 6.83
C GLU A 19 -9.76 -4.53 7.82
N PHE A 20 -9.35 -4.45 9.08
CA PHE A 20 -10.08 -3.68 10.09
C PHE A 20 -10.11 -2.19 9.74
N SER A 21 -8.96 -1.64 9.34
CA SER A 21 -8.83 -0.26 8.86
C SER A 21 -9.73 0.00 7.64
N VAL A 22 -9.75 -0.91 6.67
CA VAL A 22 -10.59 -0.81 5.47
C VAL A 22 -12.07 -0.94 5.80
N LYS A 23 -12.48 -1.92 6.61
CA LYS A 23 -13.89 -2.09 7.04
C LYS A 23 -14.43 -0.84 7.71
N LYS A 24 -13.62 -0.18 8.54
CA LYS A 24 -13.99 1.10 9.17
C LYS A 24 -14.34 2.16 8.13
N THR A 25 -13.51 2.32 7.11
CA THR A 25 -13.70 3.33 6.05
C THR A 25 -14.81 2.94 5.07
N PHE A 26 -14.87 1.67 4.65
CA PHE A 26 -15.81 1.19 3.63
C PHE A 26 -17.24 1.04 4.15
N ASN A 27 -17.41 0.83 5.46
CA ASN A 27 -18.72 0.80 6.13
C ASN A 27 -19.13 2.18 6.67
N ALA A 28 -18.30 3.22 6.49
CA ALA A 28 -18.72 4.57 6.81
C ALA A 28 -19.77 5.05 5.80
N SER A 29 -20.73 5.86 6.28
CA SER A 29 -21.72 6.50 5.40
C SER A 29 -21.01 7.34 4.34
N GLY A 30 -21.41 7.18 3.08
CA GLY A 30 -20.86 7.98 1.97
C GLY A 30 -21.06 9.48 2.20
N ILE A 31 -22.17 9.88 2.83
CA ILE A 31 -22.43 11.28 3.18
C ILE A 31 -21.44 11.78 4.24
N SER A 32 -21.16 10.98 5.27
CA SER A 32 -20.15 11.33 6.29
C SER A 32 -18.79 11.52 5.64
N LEU A 33 -18.34 10.55 4.82
CA LEU A 33 -17.04 10.67 4.15
C LEU A 33 -16.96 11.88 3.21
N PHE A 34 -18.07 12.27 2.57
CA PHE A 34 -18.11 13.49 1.77
C PHE A 34 -17.99 14.75 2.62
N GLN A 35 -18.69 14.80 3.76
CA GLN A 35 -18.59 15.91 4.72
C GLN A 35 -17.19 16.01 5.35
N ASP A 36 -16.56 14.86 5.62
CA ASP A 36 -15.23 14.77 6.21
C ASP A 36 -14.10 15.04 5.21
N GLY A 37 -14.40 15.19 3.91
CA GLY A 37 -13.39 15.39 2.87
C GLY A 37 -12.55 14.13 2.60
N GLU A 38 -13.17 12.97 2.64
CA GLU A 38 -12.54 11.70 2.24
C GLU A 38 -13.16 11.18 0.93
N VAL A 39 -14.40 11.56 0.62
CA VAL A 39 -15.07 11.32 -0.67
C VAL A 39 -15.41 12.65 -1.36
N TYR A 40 -15.22 12.70 -2.66
CA TYR A 40 -15.45 13.91 -3.48
C TYR A 40 -16.28 13.58 -4.70
N VAL A 41 -16.99 14.56 -5.23
CA VAL A 41 -17.77 14.44 -6.46
C VAL A 41 -17.36 15.56 -7.41
N GLY A 42 -17.07 15.19 -8.65
CA GLY A 42 -16.61 16.11 -9.67
C GLY A 42 -17.18 15.80 -11.04
N GLN A 43 -17.00 16.75 -11.95
CA GLN A 43 -17.49 16.67 -13.31
C GLN A 43 -16.32 16.51 -14.28
N TYR A 44 -16.29 15.41 -15.03
CA TYR A 44 -15.26 15.16 -16.03
C TYR A 44 -15.29 16.19 -17.17
N LYS A 45 -14.12 16.73 -17.53
CA LYS A 45 -13.95 17.80 -18.54
C LYS A 45 -13.08 17.42 -19.72
N GLY A 46 -12.62 16.17 -19.80
CA GLY A 46 -11.78 15.68 -20.89
C GLY A 46 -10.38 15.29 -20.42
N VAL A 47 -9.54 14.95 -21.40
CA VAL A 47 -8.16 14.52 -21.21
C VAL A 47 -7.24 15.32 -22.12
N ASP A 48 -6.06 15.67 -21.63
CA ASP A 48 -4.95 16.17 -22.45
C ASP A 48 -4.31 14.98 -23.17
N GLU A 49 -4.60 14.81 -24.46
CA GLU A 49 -4.04 13.71 -25.26
C GLU A 49 -2.51 13.75 -25.41
N LYS A 50 -1.85 14.89 -25.12
CA LYS A 50 -0.39 15.02 -25.20
C LYS A 50 0.32 14.67 -23.90
N ARG A 51 -0.29 15.01 -22.75
CA ARG A 51 0.34 14.85 -21.42
C ARG A 51 -0.32 13.80 -20.52
N GLY A 52 -1.54 13.41 -20.81
CA GLY A 52 -2.26 12.33 -20.15
C GLY A 52 -2.98 12.80 -18.89
N ASN A 53 -3.07 14.11 -18.71
CA ASN A 53 -3.78 14.70 -17.58
C ASN A 53 -5.27 14.61 -17.85
N VAL A 54 -6.03 14.06 -16.90
CA VAL A 54 -7.49 14.08 -16.92
C VAL A 54 -7.97 15.31 -16.12
N PHE A 55 -8.94 16.03 -16.66
CA PHE A 55 -9.48 17.25 -16.05
C PHE A 55 -10.83 16.99 -15.41
N VAL A 56 -10.99 17.39 -14.15
CA VAL A 56 -12.24 17.21 -13.40
C VAL A 56 -12.55 18.45 -12.58
N ASP A 57 -13.72 19.04 -12.80
CA ASP A 57 -14.17 20.20 -12.04
C ASP A 57 -14.82 19.75 -10.73
N ILE A 58 -14.39 20.32 -9.61
CA ILE A 58 -15.00 20.12 -8.28
C ILE A 58 -15.42 21.47 -7.67
N PRO A 59 -16.47 21.50 -6.82
CA PRO A 59 -16.84 22.72 -6.11
C PRO A 59 -15.74 23.14 -5.11
N ALA A 60 -15.57 24.45 -4.92
CA ALA A 60 -14.60 25.04 -4.01
C ALA A 60 -15.24 26.15 -3.16
N GLY A 61 -14.69 26.37 -1.95
CA GLY A 61 -15.13 27.41 -1.01
C GLY A 61 -15.13 26.91 0.43
N GLU A 62 -15.53 27.75 1.41
CA GLU A 62 -15.45 27.43 2.85
C GLU A 62 -16.22 26.16 3.26
N LYS A 63 -17.21 25.76 2.47
CA LYS A 63 -18.05 24.56 2.74
C LYS A 63 -17.50 23.27 2.12
N TYR A 64 -16.48 23.35 1.26
CA TYR A 64 -15.98 22.21 0.51
C TYR A 64 -14.48 22.04 0.76
N SER A 65 -14.09 20.85 1.20
CA SER A 65 -12.69 20.45 1.25
C SER A 65 -12.22 20.11 -0.16
N SER A 66 -10.95 20.39 -0.43
CA SER A 66 -10.28 19.92 -1.66
C SER A 66 -9.43 18.70 -1.33
N PRO A 67 -9.35 17.71 -2.23
CA PRO A 67 -8.46 16.56 -2.05
C PRO A 67 -7.02 16.98 -1.78
N ARG A 68 -6.28 16.15 -1.05
CA ARG A 68 -4.85 16.37 -0.87
C ARG A 68 -4.14 16.10 -2.20
N LEU A 69 -3.17 16.94 -2.57
CA LEU A 69 -2.31 16.64 -3.70
C LEU A 69 -1.50 15.36 -3.47
N ASP A 70 -1.20 14.71 -4.59
CA ASP A 70 -0.54 13.43 -4.69
C ASP A 70 -1.29 12.29 -3.97
N GLN A 71 -2.45 12.51 -3.34
CA GLN A 71 -3.20 11.42 -2.72
C GLN A 71 -3.69 10.43 -3.78
N LYS A 72 -3.38 9.14 -3.57
CA LYS A 72 -4.01 8.07 -4.33
C LYS A 72 -5.48 7.99 -3.94
N MET A 73 -6.34 8.00 -4.94
CA MET A 73 -7.78 7.92 -4.78
C MET A 73 -8.35 6.92 -5.79
N ASN A 74 -9.44 6.27 -5.41
CA ASN A 74 -10.24 5.52 -6.36
C ASN A 74 -11.18 6.50 -7.05
N CYS A 75 -11.10 6.62 -8.38
CA CYS A 75 -12.06 7.34 -9.20
C CYS A 75 -13.09 6.35 -9.72
N PHE A 76 -14.37 6.64 -9.59
CA PHE A 76 -15.43 5.74 -10.03
C PHE A 76 -16.66 6.47 -10.55
N THR A 77 -17.41 5.79 -11.40
CA THR A 77 -18.68 6.29 -11.94
C THR A 77 -19.80 6.18 -10.91
N LEU A 78 -20.76 7.12 -10.93
CA LEU A 78 -21.97 7.05 -10.11
C LEU A 78 -23.15 6.55 -10.94
N LYS A 79 -24.11 5.88 -10.29
CA LYS A 79 -25.37 5.47 -10.93
C LYS A 79 -26.23 6.69 -11.26
N ALA A 80 -27.07 6.55 -12.27
CA ALA A 80 -28.09 7.55 -12.58
C ALA A 80 -28.97 7.84 -11.36
N GLY A 81 -29.15 9.11 -11.03
CA GLY A 81 -29.87 9.56 -9.83
C GLY A 81 -29.03 9.62 -8.55
N MET A 82 -27.77 9.17 -8.59
CA MET A 82 -26.81 9.23 -7.46
C MET A 82 -25.75 10.32 -7.62
N GLU A 83 -25.89 11.21 -8.59
CA GLU A 83 -24.87 12.19 -8.96
C GLU A 83 -24.67 13.29 -7.90
N ARG A 84 -25.56 13.35 -6.90
CA ARG A 84 -25.50 14.32 -5.80
C ARG A 84 -25.26 13.61 -4.47
N PRO A 85 -24.33 14.07 -3.62
CA PRO A 85 -24.14 13.49 -2.29
C PRO A 85 -25.44 13.39 -1.45
N SER A 86 -26.34 14.36 -1.60
CA SER A 86 -27.65 14.34 -0.92
C SER A 86 -28.59 13.21 -1.34
N SER A 87 -28.33 12.54 -2.46
CA SER A 87 -29.11 11.41 -2.96
C SER A 87 -28.64 10.06 -2.42
N TRP A 88 -27.52 10.00 -1.69
CA TRP A 88 -26.92 8.74 -1.23
C TRP A 88 -27.64 8.14 -0.02
N GLY A 89 -28.41 8.94 0.73
CA GLY A 89 -29.14 8.46 1.91
C GLY A 89 -28.21 7.76 2.91
N GLU A 90 -28.58 6.55 3.31
CA GLU A 90 -27.83 5.72 4.27
C GLU A 90 -26.75 4.83 3.62
N MET A 91 -26.49 4.99 2.32
CA MET A 91 -25.48 4.17 1.63
C MET A 91 -24.10 4.34 2.25
N ILE A 92 -23.44 3.21 2.45
CA ILE A 92 -22.03 3.18 2.86
C ILE A 92 -21.12 3.32 1.63
N TYR A 93 -19.86 3.66 1.84
CA TYR A 93 -18.90 3.82 0.75
C TYR A 93 -18.79 2.57 -0.14
N ALA A 94 -18.86 1.38 0.44
CA ALA A 94 -18.88 0.13 -0.30
C ALA A 94 -20.06 0.04 -1.31
N ASP A 95 -21.24 0.54 -0.95
CA ASP A 95 -22.41 0.54 -1.84
C ASP A 95 -22.26 1.49 -3.03
N LEU A 96 -21.59 2.63 -2.79
CA LEU A 96 -21.26 3.60 -3.83
C LEU A 96 -20.31 3.00 -4.88
N LEU A 97 -19.37 2.17 -4.44
CA LEU A 97 -18.38 1.48 -5.29
C LEU A 97 -18.91 0.23 -5.99
N LYS A 98 -19.84 -0.50 -5.36
CA LYS A 98 -20.29 -1.82 -5.81
C LYS A 98 -20.85 -1.77 -7.23
N ASP A 99 -20.34 -2.63 -8.12
CA ASP A 99 -20.73 -2.71 -9.54
C ASP A 99 -20.55 -1.38 -10.29
N ARG A 100 -19.43 -0.70 -10.10
CA ARG A 100 -19.05 0.51 -10.85
C ARG A 100 -17.75 0.29 -11.62
N ASN A 101 -17.64 0.96 -12.76
CA ASN A 101 -16.34 1.16 -13.38
C ASN A 101 -15.53 2.10 -12.48
N SER A 102 -14.27 1.75 -12.24
CA SER A 102 -13.34 2.54 -11.45
C SER A 102 -11.92 2.46 -11.97
N SER A 103 -11.11 3.45 -11.63
CA SER A 103 -9.67 3.48 -11.86
C SER A 103 -8.99 4.17 -10.68
N GLU A 104 -7.82 3.69 -10.27
CA GLU A 104 -6.97 4.49 -9.39
C GLU A 104 -6.57 5.78 -10.09
N THR A 105 -6.37 6.83 -9.31
CA THR A 105 -5.92 8.14 -9.78
C THR A 105 -5.11 8.85 -8.70
N VAL A 106 -4.34 9.84 -9.12
CA VAL A 106 -3.65 10.77 -8.24
C VAL A 106 -3.96 12.20 -8.69
N ILE A 107 -4.28 13.09 -7.74
CA ILE A 107 -4.41 14.53 -8.03
C ILE A 107 -3.01 15.15 -8.08
N VAL A 108 -2.62 15.69 -9.23
CA VAL A 108 -1.29 16.28 -9.42
C VAL A 108 -1.29 17.80 -9.27
N ASP A 109 -2.39 18.47 -9.59
CA ASP A 109 -2.50 19.94 -9.43
C ASP A 109 -3.95 20.44 -9.46
N TYR A 110 -4.12 21.73 -9.16
CA TYR A 110 -5.37 22.47 -9.30
C TYR A 110 -5.18 23.71 -10.17
N ILE A 111 -6.08 23.91 -11.14
CA ILE A 111 -6.16 25.15 -11.92
C ILE A 111 -7.51 25.85 -11.70
N PRO A 112 -7.58 27.19 -11.89
CA PRO A 112 -8.86 27.89 -11.84
C PRO A 112 -9.86 27.31 -12.87
N SER A 113 -11.07 26.99 -12.42
CA SER A 113 -12.15 26.61 -13.34
C SER A 113 -12.73 27.87 -14.00
N LYS A 114 -13.32 27.68 -15.19
CA LYS A 114 -14.14 28.73 -15.84
C LYS A 114 -15.44 29.01 -15.10
N ARG A 115 -15.84 28.11 -14.20
CA ARG A 115 -17.06 28.23 -13.39
C ARG A 115 -16.72 28.87 -12.04
N GLU A 116 -17.43 29.94 -11.71
CA GLU A 116 -17.27 30.62 -10.42
C GLU A 116 -17.59 29.68 -9.25
N GLY A 117 -16.72 29.66 -8.24
CA GLY A 117 -16.83 28.75 -7.08
C GLY A 117 -16.42 27.30 -7.36
N TRP A 118 -15.70 27.03 -8.45
CA TRP A 118 -15.19 25.71 -8.80
C TRP A 118 -13.69 25.76 -9.09
N ILE A 119 -13.01 24.63 -8.90
CA ILE A 119 -11.62 24.40 -9.30
C ILE A 119 -11.54 23.17 -10.19
N THR A 120 -10.60 23.18 -11.12
CA THR A 120 -10.32 22.02 -11.98
C THR A 120 -9.14 21.25 -11.40
N MET A 121 -9.38 19.99 -11.05
CA MET A 121 -8.34 19.04 -10.69
C MET A 121 -7.65 18.52 -11.93
N LEU A 122 -6.33 18.39 -11.87
CA LEU A 122 -5.53 17.65 -12.83
C LEU A 122 -5.22 16.29 -12.23
N LEU A 123 -5.56 15.24 -12.96
CA LEU A 123 -5.45 13.85 -12.52
C LEU A 123 -4.47 13.07 -13.40
N ARG A 124 -3.74 12.10 -12.81
CA ARG A 124 -2.87 11.15 -13.50
C ARG A 124 -2.99 9.74 -12.93
N GLY A 125 -2.39 8.78 -13.62
CA GLY A 125 -2.32 7.38 -13.20
C GLY A 125 -3.59 6.57 -13.47
N MET A 126 -4.49 7.11 -14.30
CA MET A 126 -5.74 6.43 -14.67
C MET A 126 -5.53 5.44 -15.82
N GLU A 127 -6.26 4.34 -15.78
CA GLU A 127 -6.29 3.36 -16.85
C GLU A 127 -6.99 3.94 -18.08
N LYS A 128 -6.43 3.68 -19.27
CA LYS A 128 -6.94 4.23 -20.53
C LYS A 128 -8.39 3.83 -20.80
N GLU A 129 -8.71 2.55 -20.62
CA GLU A 129 -10.07 2.01 -20.87
C GLU A 129 -11.12 2.70 -20.01
N PHE A 130 -10.79 3.03 -18.76
CA PHE A 130 -11.69 3.77 -17.88
C PHE A 130 -11.91 5.19 -18.40
N VAL A 131 -10.84 5.92 -18.74
CA VAL A 131 -10.93 7.30 -19.25
C VAL A 131 -11.71 7.36 -20.56
N ASP A 132 -11.48 6.42 -21.48
CA ASP A 132 -12.17 6.33 -22.77
C ASP A 132 -13.68 6.04 -22.60
N SER A 133 -14.08 5.45 -21.46
CA SER A 133 -15.50 5.20 -21.14
C SER A 133 -16.26 6.42 -20.60
N LEU A 134 -15.55 7.50 -20.24
CA LEU A 134 -16.16 8.69 -19.63
C LEU A 134 -16.71 9.66 -20.69
N LEU A 135 -17.91 10.18 -20.42
CA LEU A 135 -18.54 11.21 -21.25
C LEU A 135 -18.20 12.61 -20.72
N TYR A 136 -18.03 13.59 -21.62
CA TYR A 136 -17.88 14.99 -21.22
C TYR A 136 -19.04 15.41 -20.31
N ASN A 137 -18.72 16.11 -19.22
CA ASN A 137 -19.65 16.51 -18.17
C ASN A 137 -20.27 15.39 -17.32
N GLN A 138 -19.83 14.14 -17.47
CA GLN A 138 -20.25 13.05 -16.59
C GLN A 138 -19.79 13.30 -15.16
N ILE A 139 -20.67 13.01 -14.21
CA ILE A 139 -20.36 13.10 -12.78
C ILE A 139 -19.66 11.81 -12.34
N ILE A 140 -18.52 11.99 -11.69
CA ILE A 140 -17.67 10.93 -11.15
C ILE A 140 -17.36 11.24 -9.69
N ALA A 141 -17.08 10.19 -8.93
CA ALA A 141 -16.70 10.31 -7.53
C ALA A 141 -15.25 9.87 -7.32
N PHE A 142 -14.67 10.36 -6.24
CA PHE A 142 -13.34 10.03 -5.76
C PHE A 142 -13.45 9.61 -4.32
N GLY A 143 -12.74 8.57 -3.91
CA GLY A 143 -12.68 8.19 -2.51
C GLY A 143 -11.44 7.36 -2.16
N PRO A 144 -11.39 6.81 -0.95
CA PRO A 144 -10.28 5.97 -0.50
C PRO A 144 -10.09 4.75 -1.42
N THR A 145 -8.83 4.41 -1.72
CA THR A 145 -8.46 3.20 -2.45
C THR A 145 -8.49 1.97 -1.54
N LEU A 146 -8.72 0.80 -2.10
CA LEU A 146 -8.40 -0.45 -1.41
C LEU A 146 -6.87 -0.57 -1.33
N PRO A 147 -6.29 -0.90 -0.16
CA PRO A 147 -4.88 -1.25 -0.08
C PRO A 147 -4.61 -2.55 -0.83
N PRO A 148 -3.35 -2.83 -1.20
CA PRO A 148 -2.99 -3.99 -2.03
C PRO A 148 -3.01 -5.30 -1.22
N PHE A 149 -4.18 -5.73 -0.73
CA PHE A 149 -4.37 -6.96 0.05
C PHE A 149 -3.73 -8.18 -0.62
N GLU A 150 -3.92 -8.29 -1.94
CA GLU A 150 -3.43 -9.42 -2.73
C GLU A 150 -1.91 -9.56 -2.63
N TYR A 151 -1.16 -8.46 -2.54
CA TYR A 151 0.30 -8.54 -2.36
C TYR A 151 0.65 -9.28 -1.06
N LEU A 152 0.03 -8.92 0.07
CA LEU A 152 0.27 -9.58 1.35
C LEU A 152 -0.28 -11.01 1.39
N ILE A 153 -1.44 -11.26 0.78
CA ILE A 153 -2.01 -12.61 0.62
C ILE A 153 -1.04 -13.50 -0.14
N ASN A 154 -0.53 -12.99 -1.25
CA ASN A 154 0.47 -13.64 -2.06
C ASN A 154 1.71 -13.92 -1.16
N LEU A 155 2.29 -12.93 -0.49
CA LEU A 155 3.49 -13.17 0.35
C LEU A 155 3.24 -14.24 1.43
N LYS A 156 2.06 -14.24 2.05
CA LYS A 156 1.63 -15.29 2.99
C LYS A 156 1.60 -16.67 2.32
N GLN A 157 0.95 -16.80 1.16
CA GLN A 157 0.89 -18.06 0.39
C GLN A 157 2.29 -18.53 -0.02
N PHE A 158 3.19 -17.60 -0.37
CA PHE A 158 4.57 -17.95 -0.70
C PHE A 158 5.32 -18.50 0.51
N SER A 159 5.16 -17.88 1.69
CA SER A 159 5.68 -18.43 2.96
C SER A 159 5.01 -19.77 3.33
N GLU A 160 3.74 -19.98 2.98
CA GLU A 160 3.08 -21.28 3.11
C GLU A 160 3.67 -22.35 2.18
N SER A 161 4.22 -21.97 1.02
CA SER A 161 4.81 -22.93 0.07
C SER A 161 6.20 -23.47 0.45
N ILE A 162 6.79 -22.97 1.54
CA ILE A 162 8.15 -23.33 1.96
C ILE A 162 8.25 -24.83 2.24
N ASN A 163 9.18 -25.48 1.53
CA ASN A 163 9.63 -26.84 1.83
C ASN A 163 11.00 -26.77 2.55
N ILE A 164 11.08 -27.36 3.75
CA ILE A 164 12.29 -27.34 4.59
C ILE A 164 13.43 -28.15 3.96
N GLU A 165 13.12 -29.16 3.12
CA GLU A 165 14.12 -30.00 2.47
C GLU A 165 14.70 -29.36 1.21
N ASN A 166 14.02 -28.36 0.64
CA ASN A 166 14.50 -27.68 -0.56
C ASN A 166 15.69 -26.75 -0.20
N THR A 167 16.80 -26.93 -0.92
CA THR A 167 18.06 -26.19 -0.74
C THR A 167 18.24 -25.04 -1.73
N ASP A 168 17.24 -24.73 -2.56
CA ASP A 168 17.25 -23.57 -3.44
C ASP A 168 17.45 -22.28 -2.64
N ILE A 169 18.08 -21.27 -3.25
CA ILE A 169 18.41 -19.99 -2.59
C ILE A 169 17.17 -19.36 -1.94
N TRP A 170 16.04 -19.30 -2.66
CA TRP A 170 14.81 -18.71 -2.14
C TRP A 170 14.25 -19.47 -0.93
N CYS A 171 14.34 -20.81 -0.94
CA CYS A 171 13.94 -21.65 0.19
C CYS A 171 14.88 -21.48 1.38
N ASN A 172 16.19 -21.39 1.15
CA ASN A 172 17.14 -21.12 2.23
C ASN A 172 16.93 -19.73 2.84
N ILE A 173 16.61 -18.72 2.02
CA ILE A 173 16.27 -17.37 2.50
C ILE A 173 15.04 -17.45 3.43
N LEU A 174 13.96 -18.09 2.99
CA LEU A 174 12.74 -18.13 3.80
C LEU A 174 12.79 -19.12 4.98
N ASN A 175 13.66 -20.12 4.92
CA ASN A 175 13.94 -20.99 6.07
C ASN A 175 15.01 -20.42 7.01
N PHE A 176 15.55 -19.22 6.74
CA PHE A 176 16.63 -18.62 7.52
C PHE A 176 17.89 -19.51 7.62
N LYS A 177 18.13 -20.33 6.58
CA LYS A 177 19.26 -21.27 6.46
C LYS A 177 20.44 -20.60 5.77
N TYR A 178 20.99 -19.56 6.38
CA TYR A 178 22.16 -18.83 5.90
C TYR A 178 22.94 -18.21 7.05
N THR A 179 24.21 -17.89 6.80
CA THR A 179 25.06 -17.20 7.77
C THR A 179 25.03 -15.70 7.52
N VAL A 180 24.71 -14.93 8.55
CA VAL A 180 24.77 -13.46 8.54
C VAL A 180 25.95 -12.95 9.35
N ASP A 181 26.52 -11.84 8.89
CA ASP A 181 27.37 -10.97 9.71
C ASP A 181 26.68 -9.60 9.82
N ARG A 182 26.15 -9.30 11.02
CA ARG A 182 25.43 -8.04 11.29
C ARG A 182 26.34 -6.81 11.26
N ASN A 183 27.66 -6.99 11.35
CA ASN A 183 28.66 -5.93 11.27
C ASN A 183 29.31 -5.86 9.87
N ARG A 184 28.83 -6.64 8.90
CA ARG A 184 29.40 -6.69 7.55
C ARG A 184 29.39 -5.31 6.91
N ALA A 185 30.58 -4.83 6.56
CA ALA A 185 30.73 -3.61 5.76
C ALA A 185 30.58 -3.94 4.26
N PRO A 186 29.96 -3.06 3.46
CA PRO A 186 29.94 -3.22 2.01
C PRO A 186 31.32 -3.00 1.42
N GLU A 187 31.60 -3.68 0.31
CA GLU A 187 32.72 -3.29 -0.56
C GLU A 187 32.38 -1.97 -1.26
N LEU A 188 33.31 -1.03 -1.26
CA LEU A 188 33.05 0.33 -1.77
C LEU A 188 33.25 0.39 -3.29
N LEU A 189 32.30 1.03 -3.97
CA LEU A 189 32.33 1.30 -5.40
C LEU A 189 32.55 2.79 -5.65
N THR A 190 33.57 3.08 -6.44
CA THR A 190 33.91 4.42 -6.95
C THR A 190 33.76 4.43 -8.48
N GLU A 191 33.66 5.62 -9.05
CA GLU A 191 33.59 5.83 -10.51
C GLU A 191 34.95 5.75 -11.20
N GLU A 192 36.00 5.39 -10.46
CA GLU A 192 37.33 5.07 -11.00
C GLU A 192 37.33 3.77 -11.80
N ILE A 193 36.32 2.91 -11.60
CA ILE A 193 36.11 1.67 -12.34
C ILE A 193 34.79 1.71 -13.12
N ASP A 194 34.67 0.84 -14.13
CA ASP A 194 33.37 0.56 -14.73
C ASP A 194 32.52 -0.27 -13.74
N ILE A 195 31.73 0.45 -12.94
CA ILE A 195 30.83 -0.14 -11.93
C ILE A 195 29.91 -1.20 -12.56
N VAL A 196 29.38 -0.93 -13.76
CA VAL A 196 28.42 -1.82 -14.41
C VAL A 196 29.11 -3.10 -14.87
N GLN A 197 30.30 -2.99 -15.45
CA GLN A 197 31.09 -4.16 -15.80
C GLN A 197 31.48 -4.98 -14.57
N SER A 198 31.86 -4.33 -13.46
CA SER A 198 32.13 -5.02 -12.19
C SER A 198 30.90 -5.77 -11.66
N ILE A 199 29.70 -5.20 -11.76
CA ILE A 199 28.46 -5.89 -11.37
C ILE A 199 28.23 -7.13 -12.24
N ILE A 200 28.40 -7.00 -13.56
CA ILE A 200 28.25 -8.12 -14.51
C ILE A 200 29.25 -9.23 -14.19
N ASP A 201 30.50 -8.88 -13.89
CA ASP A 201 31.54 -9.85 -13.53
C ASP A 201 31.26 -10.56 -12.20
N ASP A 202 30.82 -9.82 -11.18
CA ASP A 202 30.41 -10.40 -9.90
C ASP A 202 29.23 -11.39 -10.09
N LEU A 203 28.28 -11.08 -10.97
CA LEU A 203 27.11 -11.92 -11.28
C LEU A 203 27.46 -13.20 -12.07
N LYS A 204 28.67 -13.34 -12.62
CA LYS A 204 29.11 -14.60 -13.23
C LYS A 204 29.27 -15.71 -12.19
N VAL A 205 29.70 -15.35 -10.98
CA VAL A 205 30.00 -16.30 -9.89
C VAL A 205 29.05 -16.20 -8.69
N ASN A 206 28.26 -15.12 -8.60
CA ASN A 206 27.25 -14.95 -7.57
C ASN A 206 25.84 -14.97 -8.19
N ASP A 207 24.88 -15.59 -7.52
CA ASP A 207 23.48 -15.59 -7.95
C ASP A 207 22.70 -14.38 -7.40
N VAL A 208 23.14 -13.83 -6.27
CA VAL A 208 22.53 -12.67 -5.62
C VAL A 208 23.56 -11.57 -5.41
N TYR A 209 23.23 -10.38 -5.90
CA TYR A 209 24.03 -9.16 -5.77
C TYR A 209 23.22 -8.07 -5.09
N VAL A 210 23.77 -7.44 -4.05
CA VAL A 210 23.16 -6.34 -3.32
C VAL A 210 23.93 -5.06 -3.63
N LEU A 211 23.26 -4.13 -4.32
CA LEU A 211 23.77 -2.79 -4.58
C LEU A 211 23.11 -1.79 -3.62
N GLN A 212 23.88 -1.31 -2.65
CA GLN A 212 23.49 -0.15 -1.87
C GLN A 212 23.95 1.13 -2.58
N GLY A 213 23.04 2.07 -2.74
CA GLY A 213 23.41 3.44 -3.12
C GLY A 213 22.83 4.43 -2.14
N PRO A 214 23.64 5.13 -1.36
CA PRO A 214 23.23 6.28 -0.58
C PRO A 214 22.60 7.41 -1.40
N PRO A 215 22.03 8.45 -0.75
CA PRO A 215 21.38 9.58 -1.41
C PRO A 215 22.30 10.28 -2.43
N GLY A 216 21.77 10.56 -3.62
CA GLY A 216 22.48 11.29 -4.68
C GLY A 216 23.61 10.53 -5.37
N THR A 217 23.80 9.24 -5.06
CA THR A 217 24.84 8.42 -5.71
C THR A 217 24.47 7.98 -7.12
N GLY A 218 23.25 8.24 -7.57
CA GLY A 218 22.84 7.97 -8.95
C GLY A 218 22.39 6.54 -9.24
N LYS A 219 22.11 5.70 -8.22
CA LYS A 219 21.62 4.30 -8.36
C LYS A 219 20.84 4.00 -9.65
N THR A 220 19.75 4.71 -9.92
CA THR A 220 18.88 4.52 -11.08
C THR A 220 19.63 4.66 -12.41
N TYR A 221 20.60 5.58 -12.50
CA TYR A 221 21.47 5.72 -13.67
C TYR A 221 22.33 4.46 -13.90
N GLN A 222 22.92 3.90 -12.84
CA GLN A 222 23.71 2.67 -12.93
C GLN A 222 22.85 1.46 -13.28
N ILE A 223 21.64 1.37 -12.73
CA ILE A 223 20.70 0.29 -13.09
C ILE A 223 20.23 0.42 -14.54
N ALA A 224 19.98 1.64 -15.02
CA ALA A 224 19.60 1.86 -16.40
C ALA A 224 20.70 1.44 -17.40
N ASP A 225 21.97 1.76 -17.11
CA ASP A 225 23.12 1.30 -17.91
C ASP A 225 23.23 -0.24 -17.88
N LEU A 226 23.24 -0.83 -16.67
CA LEU A 226 23.30 -2.28 -16.49
C LEU A 226 22.21 -3.02 -17.27
N VAL A 227 20.96 -2.60 -17.11
CA VAL A 227 19.82 -3.22 -17.80
C VAL A 227 19.93 -3.07 -19.30
N SER A 228 20.35 -1.89 -19.80
CA SER A 228 20.57 -1.69 -21.24
C SER A 228 21.61 -2.66 -21.79
N ARG A 229 22.76 -2.82 -21.11
CA ARG A 229 23.80 -3.79 -21.53
C ARG A 229 23.29 -5.23 -21.52
N LEU A 230 22.57 -5.64 -20.47
CA LEU A 230 22.02 -7.00 -20.36
C LEU A 230 20.98 -7.30 -21.47
N VAL A 231 20.08 -6.36 -21.74
CA VAL A 231 19.06 -6.50 -22.79
C VAL A 231 19.70 -6.54 -24.18
N LEU A 232 20.74 -5.73 -24.41
CA LEU A 232 21.51 -5.75 -25.67
C LEU A 232 22.33 -7.03 -25.83
N ASP A 233 22.78 -7.66 -24.74
CA ASP A 233 23.37 -9.01 -24.70
C ASP A 233 22.31 -10.14 -24.75
N ASN A 234 21.12 -9.82 -25.27
CA ASN A 234 20.02 -10.74 -25.50
C ASN A 234 19.52 -11.49 -24.24
N LYS A 235 19.68 -10.90 -23.05
CA LYS A 235 19.14 -11.46 -21.80
C LYS A 235 17.68 -11.08 -21.61
N SER A 236 16.94 -11.94 -20.93
CA SER A 236 15.60 -11.64 -20.42
C SER A 236 15.72 -10.95 -19.06
N VAL A 237 15.19 -9.73 -18.95
CA VAL A 237 15.38 -8.87 -17.78
C VAL A 237 14.04 -8.40 -17.25
N MET A 238 13.84 -8.48 -15.93
CA MET A 238 12.70 -7.89 -15.24
C MET A 238 13.18 -6.89 -14.20
N ILE A 239 12.57 -5.70 -14.16
CA ILE A 239 12.68 -4.78 -13.03
C ILE A 239 11.35 -4.75 -12.31
N THR A 240 11.40 -4.98 -11.00
CA THR A 240 10.24 -4.84 -10.13
C THR A 240 10.54 -3.82 -9.03
N ALA A 241 9.59 -2.92 -8.76
CA ALA A 241 9.69 -1.89 -7.73
C ALA A 241 8.40 -1.74 -6.91
N LEU A 242 8.43 -1.02 -5.79
CA LEU A 242 7.22 -0.79 -4.99
C LEU A 242 6.16 0.04 -5.76
N THR A 243 6.60 1.01 -6.56
CA THR A 243 5.69 1.94 -7.26
C THR A 243 5.95 1.95 -8.78
N ASN A 244 4.90 2.29 -9.53
CA ASN A 244 4.99 2.48 -10.99
C ASN A 244 6.05 3.53 -11.37
N LYS A 245 6.11 4.64 -10.62
CA LYS A 245 7.11 5.70 -10.82
C LYS A 245 8.54 5.18 -10.69
N ALA A 246 8.83 4.40 -9.64
CA ALA A 246 10.16 3.82 -9.44
C ALA A 246 10.51 2.88 -10.61
N ALA A 247 9.61 1.95 -10.97
CA ALA A 247 9.84 1.01 -12.07
C ALA A 247 10.09 1.71 -13.43
N MET A 248 9.50 2.89 -13.65
CA MET A 248 9.67 3.66 -14.89
C MET A 248 10.85 4.63 -14.87
N GLU A 249 11.48 4.91 -13.72
CA GLU A 249 12.50 5.97 -13.63
C GLU A 249 13.74 5.66 -14.48
N VAL A 250 14.05 4.39 -14.68
CA VAL A 250 15.14 3.94 -15.56
C VAL A 250 14.91 4.33 -17.03
N CYS A 251 13.65 4.44 -17.46
CA CYS A 251 13.29 4.82 -18.84
C CYS A 251 13.65 6.27 -19.17
N GLU A 252 13.83 7.12 -18.16
CA GLU A 252 14.22 8.52 -18.33
C GLU A 252 15.71 8.68 -18.64
N LYS A 253 16.50 7.62 -18.47
CA LYS A 253 17.97 7.68 -18.59
C LYS A 253 18.40 7.45 -20.05
N PRO A 254 19.54 8.00 -20.47
CA PRO A 254 19.94 8.04 -21.89
C PRO A 254 20.18 6.64 -22.53
N PHE A 255 20.28 5.58 -21.74
CA PHE A 255 20.60 4.23 -22.21
C PHE A 255 19.46 3.52 -22.94
N PHE A 256 18.24 4.06 -22.90
CA PHE A 256 17.04 3.38 -23.37
C PHE A 256 16.63 3.76 -24.80
N GLU A 257 17.23 4.79 -25.41
CA GLU A 257 16.82 5.27 -26.74
C GLU A 257 16.85 4.16 -27.80
N LYS A 258 17.91 3.34 -27.80
CA LYS A 258 18.03 2.19 -28.70
C LYS A 258 16.99 1.10 -28.39
N LEU A 259 16.80 0.78 -27.11
CA LEU A 259 15.84 -0.24 -26.68
C LEU A 259 14.40 0.14 -27.06
N PHE A 260 14.04 1.43 -26.96
CA PHE A 260 12.75 1.93 -27.40
C PHE A 260 12.55 1.80 -28.91
N LYS A 261 13.53 2.22 -29.72
CA LYS A 261 13.46 2.09 -31.19
C LYS A 261 13.29 0.63 -31.63
N GLU A 262 13.91 -0.29 -30.91
CA GLU A 262 13.84 -1.73 -31.16
C GLU A 262 12.67 -2.43 -30.44
N GLN A 263 11.76 -1.68 -29.79
CA GLN A 263 10.59 -2.19 -29.05
C GLN A 263 10.93 -3.25 -27.99
N ARG A 264 12.09 -3.11 -27.34
CA ARG A 264 12.60 -4.07 -26.34
C ARG A 264 12.15 -3.80 -24.91
N VAL A 265 11.30 -2.80 -24.69
CA VAL A 265 10.84 -2.39 -23.36
C VAL A 265 9.34 -2.54 -23.28
N SER A 266 8.87 -3.25 -22.27
CA SER A 266 7.45 -3.42 -21.98
C SER A 266 7.16 -3.22 -20.50
N LYS A 267 5.90 -2.94 -20.17
CA LYS A 267 5.46 -2.71 -18.78
C LYS A 267 4.09 -3.31 -18.51
N LEU A 268 3.88 -3.80 -17.28
CA LEU A 268 2.60 -4.30 -16.78
C LEU A 268 2.27 -3.75 -15.38
N PRO A 269 1.11 -3.07 -15.20
CA PRO A 269 0.28 -2.44 -16.24
C PRO A 269 0.97 -1.20 -16.80
N LEU A 270 0.71 -0.84 -18.06
CA LEU A 270 1.17 0.42 -18.64
C LEU A 270 0.08 1.50 -18.51
N LEU A 271 0.34 2.56 -17.74
CA LEU A 271 -0.64 3.63 -17.48
C LEU A 271 -0.71 4.65 -18.63
N LEU A 272 -1.80 5.43 -18.71
CA LEU A 272 -2.02 6.39 -19.80
C LEU A 272 -0.93 7.46 -19.88
N ASP A 273 -0.56 8.07 -18.75
CA ASP A 273 0.46 9.12 -18.70
C ASP A 273 1.87 8.57 -18.96
N GLU A 274 2.14 7.34 -18.52
CA GLU A 274 3.38 6.63 -18.86
C GLU A 274 3.47 6.33 -20.36
N LYS A 275 2.38 5.86 -20.98
CA LYS A 275 2.34 5.60 -22.42
C LYS A 275 2.55 6.88 -23.23
N GLN A 276 2.01 8.01 -22.80
CA GLN A 276 2.22 9.28 -23.50
C GLN A 276 3.65 9.80 -23.31
N ARG A 277 4.21 9.67 -22.11
CA ARG A 277 5.59 10.07 -21.82
C ARG A 277 6.61 9.18 -22.52
N PHE A 278 6.34 7.89 -22.64
CA PHE A 278 7.20 6.89 -23.25
C PHE A 278 6.42 6.10 -24.32
N SER A 279 6.13 6.77 -25.45
CA SER A 279 5.28 6.24 -26.53
C SER A 279 5.71 4.89 -27.10
N LEU A 280 7.02 4.59 -27.05
CA LEU A 280 7.61 3.35 -27.56
C LEU A 280 7.67 2.21 -26.54
N VAL A 281 7.23 2.43 -25.28
CA VAL A 281 7.07 1.34 -24.31
C VAL A 281 5.86 0.50 -24.69
N MET A 282 6.05 -0.82 -24.72
CA MET A 282 5.03 -1.78 -25.11
C MET A 282 4.16 -2.16 -23.91
N ASP A 283 2.89 -2.41 -24.18
CA ASP A 283 1.96 -2.92 -23.17
C ASP A 283 2.16 -4.43 -23.02
N ALA A 284 2.58 -4.88 -21.84
CA ALA A 284 2.76 -6.29 -21.54
C ALA A 284 1.45 -6.87 -21.00
N LYS A 285 1.01 -8.01 -21.56
CA LYS A 285 -0.20 -8.70 -21.08
C LYS A 285 0.05 -9.59 -19.87
N ASP A 286 1.28 -10.05 -19.72
CA ASP A 286 1.72 -10.96 -18.67
C ASP A 286 3.23 -10.79 -18.45
N LEU A 287 3.74 -11.28 -17.32
CA LEU A 287 5.17 -11.24 -16.97
C LEU A 287 5.89 -12.48 -17.50
N ILE A 288 5.95 -12.62 -18.82
CA ILE A 288 6.59 -13.76 -19.51
C ILE A 288 8.00 -13.37 -19.94
N ALA A 289 9.00 -14.16 -19.55
CA ALA A 289 10.38 -13.93 -19.93
C ALA A 289 10.60 -14.06 -21.44
N ALA A 290 11.20 -13.05 -22.05
CA ALA A 290 11.62 -13.06 -23.46
C ALA A 290 13.06 -12.55 -23.60
N LYS A 291 13.85 -13.22 -24.44
CA LYS A 291 15.26 -12.86 -24.67
C LYS A 291 15.36 -11.50 -25.35
N GLY A 292 16.28 -10.67 -24.85
CA GLY A 292 16.48 -9.32 -25.35
C GLY A 292 15.34 -8.36 -25.04
N ILE A 293 14.47 -8.69 -24.07
CA ILE A 293 13.34 -7.86 -23.64
C ILE A 293 13.50 -7.50 -22.16
N LEU A 294 13.18 -6.25 -21.85
CA LEU A 294 12.95 -5.73 -20.51
C LEU A 294 11.46 -5.67 -20.21
N ILE A 295 11.07 -6.22 -19.07
CA ILE A 295 9.73 -6.06 -18.49
C ILE A 295 9.83 -5.24 -17.20
N LEU A 296 9.08 -4.14 -17.13
CA LEU A 296 8.95 -3.30 -15.96
C LEU A 296 7.63 -3.63 -15.24
N THR A 297 7.68 -3.77 -13.92
CA THR A 297 6.49 -4.12 -13.14
C THR A 297 6.58 -3.62 -11.69
N THR A 298 5.50 -3.80 -10.93
CA THR A 298 5.45 -3.49 -9.50
C THR A 298 5.55 -4.76 -8.67
N TYR A 299 5.94 -4.66 -7.38
CA TYR A 299 5.92 -5.80 -6.45
C TYR A 299 4.56 -6.49 -6.40
N TYR A 300 3.48 -5.72 -6.52
CA TYR A 300 2.11 -6.25 -6.55
C TYR A 300 1.89 -7.19 -7.76
N GLN A 301 2.22 -6.76 -8.98
CA GLN A 301 2.06 -7.61 -10.17
C GLN A 301 3.06 -8.76 -10.19
N PHE A 302 4.31 -8.49 -9.81
CA PHE A 302 5.35 -9.50 -9.63
C PHE A 302 4.94 -10.61 -8.66
N SER A 303 4.17 -10.26 -7.62
CA SER A 303 3.75 -11.24 -6.60
C SER A 303 2.83 -12.33 -7.12
N LYS A 304 2.20 -12.13 -8.28
CA LYS A 304 1.20 -13.07 -8.82
C LYS A 304 1.82 -14.26 -9.56
N ILE A 305 3.12 -14.19 -9.91
CA ILE A 305 3.72 -15.14 -10.85
C ILE A 305 4.64 -16.19 -10.22
N TRP A 306 5.04 -16.03 -8.96
CA TRP A 306 6.02 -16.94 -8.34
C TRP A 306 5.49 -18.35 -8.12
N GLU A 307 4.18 -18.58 -8.15
CA GLU A 307 3.61 -19.93 -8.00
C GLU A 307 3.83 -20.74 -9.27
N THR A 308 3.66 -20.07 -10.41
CA THR A 308 3.70 -20.69 -11.74
C THR A 308 5.06 -20.63 -12.42
N GLN A 309 5.94 -19.72 -12.00
CA GLN A 309 7.24 -19.50 -12.64
C GLN A 309 8.41 -19.83 -11.72
N THR A 310 9.47 -20.39 -12.29
CA THR A 310 10.74 -20.67 -11.60
C THR A 310 11.88 -20.53 -12.61
N GLN A 311 12.88 -19.71 -12.27
CA GLN A 311 14.08 -19.42 -13.09
C GLN A 311 13.79 -19.07 -14.56
N THR A 312 12.67 -18.38 -14.81
CA THR A 312 12.23 -18.00 -16.16
C THR A 312 13.04 -16.82 -16.70
N PHE A 313 13.39 -15.85 -15.86
CA PHE A 313 14.18 -14.68 -16.23
C PHE A 313 15.67 -14.91 -16.00
N ASP A 314 16.51 -14.41 -16.91
CA ASP A 314 17.96 -14.44 -16.70
C ASP A 314 18.35 -13.47 -15.58
N TYR A 315 17.73 -12.30 -15.51
CA TYR A 315 17.95 -11.30 -14.47
C TYR A 315 16.65 -10.75 -13.91
N VAL A 316 16.56 -10.68 -12.59
CA VAL A 316 15.50 -9.95 -11.87
C VAL A 316 16.15 -8.88 -11.00
N ILE A 317 15.77 -7.63 -11.22
CA ILE A 317 16.20 -6.49 -10.42
C ILE A 317 15.05 -6.11 -9.49
N VAL A 318 15.32 -6.16 -8.19
CA VAL A 318 14.42 -5.64 -7.15
C VAL A 318 14.87 -4.23 -6.82
N GLU A 319 14.23 -3.24 -7.43
CA GLU A 319 14.52 -1.82 -7.24
C GLU A 319 13.76 -1.27 -6.03
N GLU A 320 14.34 -0.29 -5.33
CA GLU A 320 13.84 0.25 -4.04
C GLU A 320 13.63 -0.84 -2.98
N ALA A 321 14.50 -1.85 -2.98
CA ALA A 321 14.39 -3.06 -2.16
C ALA A 321 14.45 -2.81 -0.66
N SER A 322 14.85 -1.61 -0.20
CA SER A 322 14.74 -1.25 1.22
C SER A 322 13.29 -1.29 1.72
N GLN A 323 12.32 -1.19 0.82
CA GLN A 323 10.88 -1.32 1.10
C GLN A 323 10.31 -2.68 0.69
N ALA A 324 11.14 -3.64 0.33
CA ALA A 324 10.72 -5.01 0.07
C ALA A 324 10.83 -5.85 1.34
N TYR A 325 9.78 -6.63 1.63
CA TYR A 325 9.87 -7.74 2.56
C TYR A 325 10.89 -8.76 2.06
N LEU A 326 11.50 -9.51 2.99
CA LEU A 326 12.41 -10.60 2.63
C LEU A 326 11.74 -11.62 1.71
N THR A 327 10.44 -11.86 1.89
CA THR A 327 9.63 -12.75 1.04
C THR A 327 9.58 -12.31 -0.41
N THR A 328 9.53 -11.01 -0.70
CA THR A 328 9.57 -10.47 -2.06
C THR A 328 10.93 -10.69 -2.71
N ILE A 329 12.02 -10.50 -1.96
CA ILE A 329 13.38 -10.77 -2.43
C ILE A 329 13.59 -12.28 -2.67
N ALA A 330 13.09 -13.12 -1.76
CA ALA A 330 13.11 -14.58 -1.95
C ALA A 330 12.33 -15.01 -3.20
N ALA A 331 11.16 -14.43 -3.45
CA ALA A 331 10.41 -14.70 -4.69
C ALA A 331 11.21 -14.29 -5.94
N ALA A 332 11.98 -13.21 -5.88
CA ALA A 332 12.89 -12.84 -6.97
C ALA A 332 13.98 -13.90 -7.18
N CYS A 333 14.51 -14.49 -6.11
CA CYS A 333 15.46 -15.61 -6.19
C CYS A 333 14.83 -16.92 -6.70
N LYS A 334 13.50 -17.07 -6.65
CA LYS A 334 12.80 -18.19 -7.28
C LYS A 334 12.64 -17.97 -8.79
N ILE A 335 12.31 -16.74 -9.21
CA ILE A 335 11.96 -16.42 -10.60
C ILE A 335 13.20 -16.10 -11.46
N GLY A 336 14.21 -15.45 -10.90
CA GLY A 336 15.42 -15.04 -11.59
C GLY A 336 16.56 -16.03 -11.42
N LYS A 337 17.31 -16.30 -12.48
CA LYS A 337 18.60 -17.02 -12.39
C LYS A 337 19.65 -16.19 -11.66
N LYS A 338 19.64 -14.88 -11.90
CA LYS A 338 20.48 -13.87 -11.23
C LYS A 338 19.58 -12.77 -10.66
N VAL A 339 19.82 -12.39 -9.41
CA VAL A 339 19.02 -11.38 -8.70
C VAL A 339 19.90 -10.22 -8.27
N ILE A 340 19.43 -9.01 -8.58
CA ILE A 340 20.09 -7.76 -8.21
C ILE A 340 19.15 -6.99 -7.28
N VAL A 341 19.51 -6.92 -6.00
CA VAL A 341 18.76 -6.22 -4.97
C VAL A 341 19.33 -4.80 -4.85
N VAL A 342 18.53 -3.79 -5.19
CA VAL A 342 18.98 -2.41 -5.33
C VAL A 342 18.17 -1.52 -4.41
N GLY A 343 18.84 -0.71 -3.60
CA GLY A 343 18.15 0.23 -2.72
C GLY A 343 19.10 0.85 -1.70
N ASP A 344 18.55 1.19 -0.54
CA ASP A 344 19.34 1.68 0.58
C ASP A 344 18.70 1.30 1.93
N PRO A 345 19.25 0.34 2.69
CA PRO A 345 18.68 -0.11 3.97
C PRO A 345 18.69 0.99 5.05
N LYS A 346 19.35 2.13 4.81
CA LYS A 346 19.32 3.31 5.69
C LYS A 346 18.21 4.31 5.33
N GLN A 347 17.41 4.04 4.29
CA GLN A 347 16.23 4.83 3.89
C GLN A 347 14.93 4.11 4.25
N ILE A 348 13.78 4.58 3.73
CA ILE A 348 12.45 4.08 4.10
C ILE A 348 12.38 2.55 4.00
N VAL A 349 11.80 1.96 5.06
CA VAL A 349 11.53 0.53 5.23
C VAL A 349 10.07 0.22 4.88
N PRO A 350 9.65 -1.06 4.73
CA PRO A 350 8.25 -1.35 4.46
C PRO A 350 7.33 -0.80 5.55
N ILE A 351 6.16 -0.32 5.16
CA ILE A 351 5.13 0.14 6.09
C ILE A 351 4.42 -1.09 6.65
N VAL A 352 4.45 -1.25 7.96
CA VAL A 352 3.73 -2.30 8.70
C VAL A 352 2.57 -1.65 9.46
N THR A 353 1.38 -2.17 9.25
CA THR A 353 0.11 -1.66 9.79
C THR A 353 -0.10 -2.11 11.22
N ASN A 354 0.16 -3.40 11.49
CA ASN A 354 0.13 -3.94 12.84
C ASN A 354 1.20 -3.25 13.68
N LYS A 355 0.81 -2.51 14.73
CA LYS A 355 1.75 -1.80 15.61
C LYS A 355 2.43 -2.70 16.65
N ASN A 356 1.88 -3.90 16.86
CA ASN A 356 2.36 -4.87 17.84
C ASN A 356 3.10 -6.03 17.17
N TYR A 357 3.60 -5.85 15.94
CA TYR A 357 4.27 -6.91 15.19
C TYR A 357 5.51 -7.49 15.92
N GLU A 358 6.14 -6.74 16.81
CA GLU A 358 7.31 -7.18 17.59
C GLU A 358 7.02 -8.39 18.52
N VAL A 359 5.76 -8.79 18.70
CA VAL A 359 5.40 -10.04 19.38
C VAL A 359 5.91 -11.28 18.63
N PHE A 360 6.15 -11.17 17.31
CA PHE A 360 6.68 -12.26 16.50
C PHE A 360 8.22 -12.30 16.59
N PRO A 361 8.83 -13.44 16.96
CA PRO A 361 10.28 -13.55 17.13
C PRO A 361 11.04 -13.18 15.85
N ASP A 362 12.08 -12.35 15.99
CA ASP A 362 13.01 -11.95 14.90
C ASP A 362 12.32 -11.36 13.64
N VAL A 363 11.03 -10.99 13.69
CA VAL A 363 10.23 -10.55 12.51
C VAL A 363 10.80 -9.34 11.77
N ASN A 364 11.63 -8.55 12.44
CA ASN A 364 12.37 -7.45 11.83
C ASN A 364 13.25 -7.91 10.65
N ASP A 365 13.76 -9.15 10.67
CA ASP A 365 14.54 -9.71 9.57
C ASP A 365 13.64 -10.06 8.37
N LEU A 366 12.38 -10.46 8.61
CA LEU A 366 11.37 -10.65 7.55
C LEU A 366 10.94 -9.30 6.94
N ILE A 367 10.75 -8.28 7.77
CA ILE A 367 10.33 -6.93 7.33
C ILE A 367 11.47 -6.25 6.57
N ASN A 368 12.68 -6.21 7.13
CA ASN A 368 13.79 -5.46 6.55
C ASN A 368 14.63 -6.32 5.59
N GLY A 369 13.98 -6.83 4.54
CA GLY A 369 14.55 -7.83 3.64
C GLY A 369 15.91 -7.45 3.06
N MET A 370 16.05 -6.22 2.52
CA MET A 370 17.32 -5.74 1.96
C MET A 370 18.45 -5.71 3.00
N ASN A 371 18.14 -5.30 4.24
CA ASN A 371 19.13 -5.24 5.31
C ASN A 371 19.68 -6.65 5.61
N VAL A 372 18.79 -7.64 5.70
CA VAL A 372 19.19 -9.04 5.91
C VAL A 372 20.05 -9.57 4.78
N VAL A 373 19.60 -9.46 3.52
CA VAL A 373 20.36 -10.01 2.38
C VAL A 373 21.72 -9.32 2.20
N SER A 374 21.88 -8.06 2.61
CA SER A 374 23.18 -7.39 2.61
C SER A 374 24.18 -8.01 3.60
N GLN A 375 23.68 -8.64 4.67
CA GLN A 375 24.48 -9.26 5.74
C GLN A 375 24.79 -10.73 5.49
N VAL A 376 24.15 -11.38 4.50
CA VAL A 376 24.38 -12.79 4.16
C VAL A 376 25.74 -12.98 3.51
N LEU A 377 26.61 -13.78 4.13
CA LEU A 377 28.00 -13.96 3.69
C LEU A 377 28.14 -14.54 2.27
N GLY A 378 27.17 -15.37 1.85
CA GLY A 378 27.15 -15.96 0.51
C GLY A 378 26.70 -15.02 -0.62
N PHE A 379 26.23 -13.81 -0.31
CA PHE A 379 25.78 -12.84 -1.31
C PHE A 379 26.79 -11.71 -1.46
N LYS A 380 26.91 -11.18 -2.68
CA LYS A 380 27.80 -10.04 -2.93
C LYS A 380 27.16 -8.75 -2.46
N PHE A 381 27.85 -7.93 -1.66
CA PHE A 381 27.33 -6.67 -1.15
C PHE A 381 28.29 -5.52 -1.42
N LYS A 382 27.85 -4.56 -2.25
CA LYS A 382 28.64 -3.37 -2.60
C LYS A 382 27.86 -2.08 -2.36
N ARG A 383 28.58 -1.00 -2.02
CA ARG A 383 28.03 0.35 -1.80
C ARG A 383 28.71 1.36 -2.71
N LYS A 384 27.94 2.09 -3.52
CA LYS A 384 28.46 3.27 -4.21
C LYS A 384 28.64 4.43 -3.22
N ILE A 385 29.75 5.17 -3.29
CA ILE A 385 30.06 6.20 -2.27
C ILE A 385 30.06 7.65 -2.76
N GLU A 386 30.05 7.90 -4.07
CA GLU A 386 30.15 9.26 -4.62
C GLU A 386 28.78 9.86 -4.91
N SER A 387 28.42 10.93 -4.20
CA SER A 387 27.13 11.63 -4.32
C SER A 387 27.26 12.90 -5.15
N ARG A 388 26.46 13.03 -6.22
CA ARG A 388 26.37 14.28 -7.02
C ARG A 388 25.35 15.28 -6.49
N ARG A 389 24.56 14.88 -5.49
CA ARG A 389 23.53 15.74 -4.89
C ARG A 389 24.08 16.49 -3.69
N LEU A 390 24.70 15.77 -2.77
CA LEU A 390 25.07 16.30 -1.47
C LEU A 390 26.35 17.14 -1.60
N THR A 391 26.32 18.39 -1.14
CA THR A 391 27.53 19.22 -0.98
C THR A 391 28.51 18.57 -0.01
N GLN A 392 29.75 19.07 0.03
CA GLN A 392 30.76 18.61 0.98
C GLN A 392 30.23 18.61 2.43
N ARG A 393 29.68 19.75 2.89
CA ARG A 393 29.07 19.86 4.22
C ARG A 393 27.89 18.89 4.38
N SER A 394 27.03 18.75 3.37
CA SER A 394 25.90 17.80 3.42
C SER A 394 26.37 16.35 3.63
N THR A 395 27.48 15.94 3.00
CA THR A 395 28.05 14.60 3.19
C THR A 395 28.61 14.39 4.59
N GLU A 396 29.24 15.40 5.21
CA GLU A 396 29.76 15.32 6.58
C GLU A 396 28.67 15.06 7.64
N PHE A 397 27.47 15.62 7.40
CA PHE A 397 26.30 15.38 8.24
C PHE A 397 25.65 14.04 7.91
N THR A 398 25.44 13.73 6.63
CA THR A 398 24.80 12.47 6.19
C THR A 398 25.63 11.25 6.58
N ASN A 399 26.96 11.38 6.64
CA ASN A 399 27.89 10.29 6.93
C ASN A 399 27.71 9.64 8.31
N VAL A 400 26.97 10.27 9.23
CA VAL A 400 26.57 9.63 10.51
C VAL A 400 25.79 8.33 10.27
N PHE A 401 25.06 8.23 9.15
CA PHE A 401 24.27 7.04 8.79
C PHE A 401 25.05 6.00 7.96
N TYR A 402 26.22 6.38 7.42
CA TYR A 402 26.96 5.60 6.41
C TYR A 402 28.44 5.42 6.74
N GLN A 403 28.79 5.40 8.04
CA GLN A 403 30.14 5.05 8.52
C GLN A 403 31.24 5.94 7.93
N GLY A 404 30.96 7.22 7.63
CA GLY A 404 31.97 8.12 7.06
C GLY A 404 32.35 7.87 5.60
N THR A 405 31.63 7.01 4.87
CA THR A 405 32.06 6.54 3.54
C THR A 405 31.66 7.43 2.37
N ILE A 406 30.58 8.21 2.48
CA ILE A 406 30.06 9.04 1.36
C ILE A 406 31.01 10.21 1.08
N ARG A 407 31.24 10.47 -0.21
CA ARG A 407 32.06 11.57 -0.73
C ARG A 407 31.23 12.46 -1.65
N SER A 408 31.46 13.77 -1.58
CA SER A 408 30.82 14.74 -2.49
C SER A 408 31.47 14.71 -3.87
N LYS A 409 30.62 14.67 -4.90
CA LYS A 409 30.88 15.02 -6.29
C LYS A 409 29.84 16.05 -6.77
N SER A 410 29.26 16.81 -5.83
CA SER A 410 28.35 17.89 -6.15
C SER A 410 29.06 18.95 -7.00
N LEU A 411 28.31 19.56 -7.92
CA LEU A 411 28.79 20.71 -8.69
C LEU A 411 28.77 22.01 -7.88
N PHE A 412 28.17 21.99 -6.68
CA PHE A 412 28.13 23.13 -5.77
C PHE A 412 29.28 23.02 -4.75
N GLU A 413 30.33 23.81 -4.96
CA GLU A 413 31.41 24.00 -3.99
C GLU A 413 30.96 24.97 -2.88
N ASP A 414 30.32 26.08 -3.28
CA ASP A 414 29.64 27.03 -2.41
C ASP A 414 28.26 27.44 -2.99
N ILE A 415 27.49 28.17 -2.17
CA ILE A 415 26.19 28.74 -2.51
C ILE A 415 26.12 30.24 -2.17
N ASP A 416 27.26 30.94 -2.15
CA ASP A 416 27.34 32.35 -1.73
C ASP A 416 26.53 33.29 -2.63
N LEU A 417 26.46 32.97 -3.92
CA LEU A 417 25.63 33.72 -4.89
C LEU A 417 24.14 33.65 -4.55
N ASP A 418 23.68 32.53 -4.00
CA ASP A 418 22.29 32.39 -3.56
C ASP A 418 22.10 33.11 -2.22
N ILE A 419 23.00 32.90 -1.26
CA ILE A 419 22.99 33.57 0.05
C ILE A 419 22.86 35.10 -0.12
N LYS A 420 23.63 35.71 -1.03
CA LYS A 420 23.57 37.17 -1.29
C LYS A 420 22.21 37.65 -1.80
N LYS A 421 21.41 36.77 -2.40
CA LYS A 421 20.09 37.09 -2.98
C LYS A 421 18.94 36.73 -2.03
N LEU A 422 19.22 36.05 -0.94
CA LEU A 422 18.24 35.56 0.02
C LEU A 422 18.41 36.29 1.37
N PRO A 423 17.87 37.51 1.55
CA PRO A 423 18.11 38.34 2.73
C PRO A 423 17.66 37.73 4.07
N THR A 424 16.58 36.95 4.11
CA THR A 424 16.13 36.27 5.33
C THR A 424 16.96 35.03 5.57
N LEU A 425 17.17 34.23 4.52
CA LEU A 425 17.85 32.94 4.66
C LEU A 425 19.38 33.09 4.75
N SER A 426 19.96 34.20 4.32
CA SER A 426 21.40 34.44 4.37
C SER A 426 21.98 34.36 5.77
N ARG A 427 21.16 34.69 6.78
CA ARG A 427 21.53 34.63 8.21
C ARG A 427 21.65 33.21 8.74
N ILE A 428 20.98 32.26 8.10
CA ILE A 428 20.83 30.88 8.58
C ILE A 428 21.40 29.83 7.63
N MET A 429 21.94 30.25 6.49
CA MET A 429 22.60 29.39 5.51
C MET A 429 24.12 29.40 5.69
N HIS A 430 24.75 28.29 5.36
CA HIS A 430 26.21 28.17 5.32
C HIS A 430 26.71 28.21 3.87
N SER A 431 27.85 28.85 3.61
CA SER A 431 28.45 28.99 2.27
C SER A 431 28.63 27.65 1.55
N ASN A 432 29.06 26.60 2.26
CA ASN A 432 29.19 25.23 1.68
C ASN A 432 27.85 24.44 1.62
N GLY A 433 26.72 25.10 1.82
CA GLY A 433 25.39 24.48 1.89
C GLY A 433 25.18 23.57 3.10
N GLY A 434 24.37 22.53 2.94
CA GLY A 434 24.06 21.55 3.99
C GLY A 434 22.94 21.97 4.96
N PRO A 435 22.82 21.28 6.10
CA PRO A 435 21.71 21.47 7.02
C PRO A 435 21.87 22.68 7.95
N SER A 436 20.76 23.29 8.35
CA SER A 436 20.64 24.36 9.37
C SER A 436 19.51 24.01 10.32
N LEU A 437 19.66 24.31 11.61
CA LEU A 437 18.63 24.03 12.63
C LEU A 437 17.93 25.32 13.07
N LEU A 438 16.60 25.33 13.04
CA LEU A 438 15.76 26.41 13.56
C LEU A 438 14.89 25.90 14.70
N LEU A 439 14.97 26.60 15.85
CA LEU A 439 14.28 26.29 17.09
C LEU A 439 13.12 27.27 17.31
N PHE A 440 11.90 26.76 17.37
CA PHE A 440 10.68 27.56 17.55
C PHE A 440 10.18 27.47 18.99
N HIS A 441 9.83 28.63 19.56
CA HIS A 441 9.27 28.75 20.90
C HIS A 441 7.75 28.93 20.87
N ASN A 442 7.08 28.50 21.93
CA ASN A 442 5.64 28.71 22.10
C ASN A 442 5.38 30.05 22.80
N ASN A 443 5.59 31.17 22.11
CA ASN A 443 5.66 32.50 22.74
C ASN A 443 4.33 33.29 22.76
N SER A 444 3.21 32.73 22.29
CA SER A 444 1.81 33.27 22.41
C SER A 444 0.86 32.72 21.34
N GLY A 445 1.39 32.07 20.29
CA GLY A 445 0.64 31.36 19.24
C GLY A 445 1.11 29.90 19.08
N SER A 446 0.40 29.12 18.27
CA SER A 446 0.81 27.73 17.98
C SER A 446 2.16 27.69 17.25
N ILE A 447 3.04 26.77 17.63
CA ILE A 447 4.32 26.50 16.94
C ILE A 447 4.11 26.30 15.43
N ASN A 448 3.01 25.64 15.04
CA ASN A 448 2.63 25.48 13.64
C ASN A 448 2.51 26.81 12.90
N SER A 449 1.90 27.81 13.53
CA SER A 449 1.68 29.13 12.92
C SER A 449 2.99 29.93 12.80
N GLU A 450 3.91 29.81 13.75
CA GLU A 450 5.22 30.47 13.66
C GLU A 450 6.09 29.82 12.57
N MET A 451 6.09 28.49 12.48
CA MET A 451 6.75 27.76 11.39
C MET A 451 6.15 28.13 10.03
N GLU A 452 4.83 28.23 9.94
CA GLU A 452 4.12 28.66 8.72
C GLU A 452 4.54 30.07 8.28
N LYS A 453 4.60 31.05 9.20
CA LYS A 453 5.05 32.42 8.90
C LYS A 453 6.45 32.43 8.31
N PHE A 454 7.37 31.69 8.93
CA PHE A 454 8.73 31.55 8.42
C PHE A 454 8.76 30.92 7.03
N LEU A 455 8.00 29.83 6.81
CA LEU A 455 7.93 29.14 5.53
C LEU A 455 7.40 30.05 4.41
N ILE A 456 6.36 30.86 4.66
CA ILE A 456 5.83 31.81 3.67
C ILE A 456 6.94 32.78 3.22
N GLN A 457 7.64 33.40 4.18
CA GLN A 457 8.73 34.33 3.90
C GLN A 457 9.87 33.65 3.13
N ALA A 458 10.30 32.47 3.58
CA ALA A 458 11.39 31.73 2.96
C ALA A 458 11.08 31.26 1.53
N ILE A 459 9.88 30.73 1.30
CA ILE A 459 9.43 30.25 -0.02
C ILE A 459 9.32 31.41 -1.00
N ASP A 460 8.69 32.52 -0.59
CA ASP A 460 8.59 33.71 -1.43
C ASP A 460 9.98 34.24 -1.80
N GLU A 461 10.90 34.24 -0.84
CA GLU A 461 12.28 34.68 -1.07
C GLU A 461 13.03 33.79 -2.07
N ILE A 462 12.99 32.47 -1.89
CA ILE A 462 13.64 31.53 -2.82
C ILE A 462 12.98 31.58 -4.20
N SER A 463 11.68 31.87 -4.30
CA SER A 463 11.00 31.95 -5.59
C SER A 463 11.51 33.06 -6.52
N PHE A 464 12.26 34.04 -5.99
CA PHE A 464 12.96 35.04 -6.81
C PHE A 464 14.22 34.47 -7.49
N LEU A 465 14.74 33.33 -7.03
CA LEU A 465 15.84 32.63 -7.70
C LEU A 465 15.31 31.86 -8.92
N LYS A 466 15.87 32.15 -10.09
CA LYS A 466 15.52 31.42 -11.32
C LYS A 466 15.94 29.96 -11.22
N ASN A 467 15.05 29.05 -11.65
CA ASN A 467 15.27 27.60 -11.72
C ASN A 467 15.65 26.93 -10.39
N SER A 468 15.20 27.48 -9.27
CA SER A 468 15.39 26.88 -7.94
C SER A 468 14.20 26.01 -7.57
N SER A 469 14.48 24.76 -7.24
CA SER A 469 13.49 23.78 -6.79
C SER A 469 13.42 23.70 -5.27
N MET A 470 12.21 23.51 -4.73
CA MET A 470 11.97 23.52 -3.29
C MET A 470 11.04 22.38 -2.85
N ALA A 471 11.25 21.87 -1.63
CA ALA A 471 10.29 21.01 -0.97
C ALA A 471 10.13 21.34 0.52
N VAL A 472 8.91 21.18 1.02
CA VAL A 472 8.55 21.21 2.44
C VAL A 472 8.10 19.82 2.84
N LEU A 473 8.87 19.17 3.69
CA LEU A 473 8.65 17.80 4.14
C LEU A 473 8.25 17.80 5.61
N THR A 474 7.38 16.88 5.99
CA THR A 474 7.01 16.66 7.39
C THR A 474 6.74 15.18 7.64
N PRO A 475 6.96 14.63 8.84
CA PRO A 475 6.57 13.25 9.10
C PRO A 475 5.05 13.12 9.26
N TYR A 476 4.32 14.21 9.52
CA TYR A 476 2.91 14.15 9.92
C TYR A 476 1.93 14.53 8.81
N VAL A 477 0.93 13.68 8.59
CA VAL A 477 -0.14 13.93 7.60
C VAL A 477 -0.99 15.16 7.96
N GLU A 478 -1.25 15.41 9.24
CA GLU A 478 -2.03 16.57 9.69
C GLU A 478 -1.31 17.89 9.42
N VAL A 479 -0.02 17.95 9.75
CA VAL A 479 0.84 19.11 9.46
C VAL A 479 0.92 19.36 7.96
N LEU A 480 1.01 18.28 7.17
CA LEU A 480 0.98 18.40 5.72
C LEU A 480 -0.33 18.97 5.19
N LYS A 481 -1.50 18.47 5.64
CA LYS A 481 -2.81 19.00 5.24
C LYS A 481 -2.90 20.50 5.55
N PHE A 482 -2.48 20.89 6.76
CA PHE A 482 -2.40 22.28 7.20
C PHE A 482 -1.49 23.13 6.29
N LEU A 483 -0.27 22.67 6.01
CA LEU A 483 0.68 23.40 5.18
C LEU A 483 0.22 23.50 3.71
N GLN A 484 -0.37 22.46 3.14
CA GLN A 484 -0.90 22.50 1.77
C GLN A 484 -2.05 23.50 1.62
N GLN A 485 -2.94 23.59 2.61
CA GLN A 485 -4.04 24.55 2.61
C GLN A 485 -3.53 25.99 2.81
N SER A 486 -2.58 26.18 3.71
CA SER A 486 -2.16 27.51 4.12
C SER A 486 -1.08 28.13 3.23
N LEU A 487 -0.04 27.38 2.85
CA LEU A 487 1.07 27.92 2.07
C LEU A 487 0.63 28.27 0.65
N LYS A 488 -0.11 27.38 -0.03
CA LYS A 488 -0.50 27.59 -1.44
C LYS A 488 -1.40 28.81 -1.67
N SER A 489 -2.13 29.23 -0.64
CA SER A 489 -2.99 30.41 -0.67
C SER A 489 -2.28 31.70 -0.27
N LYS A 490 -1.15 31.61 0.45
CA LYS A 490 -0.43 32.76 1.03
C LYS A 490 0.92 33.05 0.38
N THR A 491 1.51 32.10 -0.37
CA THR A 491 2.77 32.31 -1.11
C THR A 491 2.53 32.88 -2.50
N LYS A 492 3.48 33.69 -2.99
CA LYS A 492 3.47 34.29 -4.34
C LYS A 492 3.77 33.26 -5.43
N SER A 493 4.61 32.28 -5.12
CA SER A 493 4.90 31.14 -6.00
C SER A 493 4.07 29.92 -5.62
N ARG A 494 3.90 29.00 -6.56
CA ARG A 494 3.35 27.66 -6.35
C ARG A 494 4.33 26.55 -6.72
N ASP A 495 5.55 26.91 -7.13
CA ASP A 495 6.56 26.00 -7.65
C ASP A 495 7.38 25.38 -6.50
N TYR A 496 6.72 24.59 -5.66
CA TYR A 496 7.32 23.82 -4.58
C TYR A 496 6.47 22.61 -4.22
N LEU A 497 7.11 21.55 -3.73
CA LEU A 497 6.44 20.36 -3.23
C LEU A 497 6.15 20.50 -1.73
N ILE A 498 4.97 20.07 -1.27
CA ILE A 498 4.72 19.82 0.15
C ILE A 498 4.23 18.38 0.29
N ASP A 499 4.96 17.54 1.02
CA ASP A 499 4.58 16.13 1.19
C ASP A 499 5.16 15.48 2.46
N THR A 500 4.74 14.25 2.74
CA THR A 500 5.30 13.42 3.81
C THR A 500 6.62 12.77 3.39
N VAL A 501 7.53 12.60 4.36
CA VAL A 501 8.86 11.98 4.13
C VAL A 501 8.78 10.60 3.49
N ASP A 502 7.81 9.76 3.90
CA ASP A 502 7.63 8.39 3.39
C ASP A 502 7.28 8.35 1.89
N ARG A 503 6.81 9.46 1.31
CA ARG A 503 6.33 9.53 -0.07
C ARG A 503 7.34 10.11 -1.06
N VAL A 504 8.39 10.76 -0.57
CA VAL A 504 9.32 11.55 -1.39
C VAL A 504 10.64 10.84 -1.68
N GLN A 505 10.56 9.59 -2.12
CA GLN A 505 11.74 8.89 -2.64
C GLN A 505 12.13 9.38 -4.03
N GLY A 506 13.44 9.35 -4.31
CA GLY A 506 14.00 9.91 -5.55
C GLY A 506 13.81 11.42 -5.73
N LEU A 507 13.29 12.15 -4.73
CA LEU A 507 13.14 13.61 -4.79
C LEU A 507 14.50 14.31 -4.66
N ASP A 508 14.73 15.25 -5.58
CA ASP A 508 15.94 16.07 -5.67
C ASP A 508 15.51 17.53 -5.80
N VAL A 509 15.75 18.32 -4.76
CA VAL A 509 15.44 19.76 -4.74
C VAL A 509 16.68 20.57 -4.40
N ASP A 510 16.71 21.86 -4.71
CA ASP A 510 17.81 22.73 -4.30
C ASP A 510 17.72 23.05 -2.81
N TYR A 511 16.51 23.36 -2.34
CA TYR A 511 16.21 23.69 -0.94
C TYR A 511 15.16 22.76 -0.35
N CYS A 512 15.40 22.25 0.86
CA CYS A 512 14.46 21.39 1.57
C CYS A 512 14.16 21.97 2.96
N PHE A 513 12.88 22.06 3.33
CA PHE A 513 12.44 22.40 4.68
C PHE A 513 11.87 21.14 5.34
N TYR A 514 12.46 20.68 6.44
CA TYR A 514 11.94 19.57 7.22
C TYR A 514 11.26 20.08 8.50
N VAL A 515 9.93 19.96 8.55
CA VAL A 515 9.06 20.61 9.53
C VAL A 515 8.56 19.59 10.57
N ILE A 516 9.00 19.77 11.82
CA ILE A 516 8.64 18.93 12.97
C ILE A 516 8.09 19.83 14.10
N PRO A 517 6.79 20.17 14.06
CA PRO A 517 6.21 21.08 15.04
C PRO A 517 6.03 20.45 16.43
N SER A 518 5.97 19.11 16.48
CA SER A 518 5.86 18.33 17.71
C SER A 518 6.80 17.13 17.67
N SER A 519 7.52 16.93 18.76
CA SER A 519 8.53 15.89 18.89
C SER A 519 7.88 14.57 19.29
N SER A 520 8.07 13.54 18.48
CA SER A 520 7.73 12.17 18.81
C SER A 520 8.86 11.23 18.36
N SER A 521 8.92 10.02 18.90
CA SER A 521 9.86 8.99 18.43
C SER A 521 9.68 8.70 16.93
N PHE A 522 8.47 8.89 16.40
CA PHE A 522 8.16 8.74 14.98
C PHE A 522 8.83 9.82 14.12
N SER A 523 8.87 11.07 14.56
CA SER A 523 9.50 12.20 13.83
C SER A 523 11.00 12.05 13.64
N TYR A 524 11.66 11.40 14.61
CA TYR A 524 13.11 11.22 14.65
C TYR A 524 13.53 9.79 14.33
N ASN A 525 12.66 9.01 13.69
CA ASN A 525 13.04 7.72 13.13
C ASN A 525 14.27 7.90 12.21
N VAL A 526 15.30 7.08 12.40
CA VAL A 526 16.61 7.20 11.74
C VAL A 526 16.47 7.26 10.22
N ASN A 527 15.68 6.34 9.65
CA ASN A 527 15.51 6.20 8.20
C ASN A 527 14.76 7.40 7.60
N ARG A 528 13.67 7.85 8.24
CA ARG A 528 12.92 9.05 7.82
C ARG A 528 13.77 10.31 7.93
N PHE A 529 14.51 10.46 9.03
CA PHE A 529 15.36 11.63 9.26
C PHE A 529 16.49 11.71 8.23
N ASN A 530 17.18 10.59 7.96
CA ASN A 530 18.19 10.49 6.91
C ASN A 530 17.60 10.83 5.54
N VAL A 531 16.41 10.34 5.22
CA VAL A 531 15.70 10.66 3.99
C VAL A 531 15.39 12.15 3.87
N ALA A 532 14.77 12.76 4.89
CA ALA A 532 14.37 14.16 4.85
C ALA A 532 15.57 15.12 4.71
N THR A 533 16.67 14.81 5.42
CA THR A 533 17.88 15.65 5.47
C THR A 533 18.82 15.48 4.28
N SER A 534 18.53 14.55 3.35
CA SER A 534 19.36 14.27 2.18
C SER A 534 18.67 14.54 0.83
N ARG A 535 17.55 15.30 0.84
CA ARG A 535 16.83 15.70 -0.39
C ARG A 535 17.39 16.94 -1.07
N ALA A 536 18.02 17.85 -0.31
CA ALA A 536 18.53 19.10 -0.84
C ALA A 536 19.88 18.93 -1.55
N LYS A 537 20.07 19.64 -2.67
CA LYS A 537 21.35 19.83 -3.34
C LYS A 537 22.18 20.94 -2.72
N LYS A 538 21.52 21.97 -2.17
CA LYS A 538 22.14 23.17 -1.61
C LYS A 538 21.96 23.24 -0.10
N SER A 539 20.73 23.48 0.38
CA SER A 539 20.48 23.69 1.82
C SER A 539 19.26 22.95 2.33
N THR A 540 19.38 22.39 3.54
CA THR A 540 18.27 21.80 4.28
C THR A 540 18.00 22.64 5.54
N PHE A 541 16.76 23.05 5.76
CA PHE A 541 16.34 23.74 6.97
C PHE A 541 15.53 22.79 7.83
N ILE A 542 15.97 22.51 9.05
CA ILE A 542 15.28 21.63 9.98
C ILE A 542 14.58 22.51 11.01
N LEU A 543 13.25 22.55 10.95
CA LEU A 543 12.41 23.38 11.81
C LEU A 543 11.83 22.49 12.91
N VAL A 544 12.22 22.75 14.15
CA VAL A 544 11.79 21.96 15.31
C VAL A 544 11.32 22.86 16.44
N GLU A 545 10.48 22.34 17.32
CA GLU A 545 10.22 22.99 18.61
C GLU A 545 11.49 23.03 19.48
N HIS A 546 11.71 24.10 20.23
CA HIS A 546 12.95 24.31 20.99
C HIS A 546 13.31 23.16 21.94
N ASP A 547 12.33 22.61 22.67
CA ASP A 547 12.55 21.62 23.73
C ASP A 547 12.50 20.16 23.25
N PHE A 548 12.68 19.90 21.94
CA PHE A 548 12.54 18.57 21.36
C PHE A 548 13.35 17.47 22.08
N GLY A 549 14.58 17.80 22.50
CA GLY A 549 15.50 16.87 23.16
C GLY A 549 15.08 16.43 24.57
N ARG A 550 14.18 17.18 25.22
CA ARG A 550 13.60 16.79 26.53
C ARG A 550 12.38 15.86 26.37
N LYS A 551 11.72 15.92 25.21
CA LYS A 551 10.44 15.23 24.97
C LYS A 551 10.61 13.82 24.40
N VAL A 552 11.72 13.56 23.70
CA VAL A 552 11.94 12.31 22.97
C VAL A 552 13.35 11.82 23.18
N LYS A 553 13.50 10.51 23.43
CA LYS A 553 14.78 9.84 23.38
C LYS A 553 15.22 9.67 21.93
N LEU A 554 16.22 10.45 21.51
CA LEU A 554 16.77 10.38 20.16
C LEU A 554 17.64 9.13 19.98
N HIS A 555 17.60 8.56 18.78
CA HIS A 555 18.51 7.48 18.38
C HIS A 555 19.93 8.04 18.19
N GLY A 556 20.96 7.22 18.41
CA GLY A 556 22.37 7.66 18.46
C GLY A 556 22.83 8.49 17.26
N GLU A 557 22.53 8.04 16.04
CA GLU A 557 22.90 8.74 14.80
C GLU A 557 22.17 10.09 14.65
N VAL A 558 20.89 10.15 14.99
CA VAL A 558 20.09 11.40 14.91
C VAL A 558 20.52 12.37 16.00
N ALA A 559 20.81 11.88 17.21
CA ALA A 559 21.37 12.67 18.30
C ALA A 559 22.73 13.27 17.91
N LEU A 560 23.61 12.46 17.31
CA LEU A 560 24.91 12.92 16.82
C LEU A 560 24.77 13.96 15.71
N PHE A 561 23.87 13.74 14.75
CA PHE A 561 23.58 14.70 13.69
C PHE A 561 23.14 16.06 14.26
N LEU A 562 22.14 16.05 15.15
CA LEU A 562 21.56 17.26 15.72
C LEU A 562 22.51 17.96 16.69
N SER A 563 23.34 17.21 17.45
CA SER A 563 24.38 17.79 18.30
C SER A 563 25.42 18.54 17.46
N LYS A 564 25.98 17.90 16.42
CA LYS A 564 26.91 18.56 15.49
C LYS A 564 26.30 19.81 14.87
N LEU A 565 25.00 19.76 14.57
CA LEU A 565 24.30 20.89 13.95
C LEU A 565 24.04 22.02 14.94
N ARG A 566 23.73 21.70 16.20
CA ARG A 566 23.59 22.67 17.29
C ARG A 566 24.88 23.44 17.52
N ASP A 567 26.02 22.75 17.47
CA ASP A 567 27.34 23.37 17.70
C ASP A 567 27.83 24.19 16.51
N SER A 568 27.31 23.93 15.30
CA SER A 568 27.80 24.58 14.07
C SER A 568 26.85 25.62 13.47
N LEU A 569 25.54 25.37 13.45
CA LEU A 569 24.58 26.21 12.71
C LEU A 569 23.13 26.03 13.20
N ALA A 570 22.84 26.56 14.39
CA ALA A 570 21.50 26.57 14.98
C ALA A 570 21.04 27.98 15.39
N PHE A 571 19.75 28.24 15.25
CA PHE A 571 19.14 29.55 15.49
C PHE A 571 17.79 29.43 16.20
N ASN A 572 17.47 30.43 17.04
CA ASN A 572 16.13 30.59 17.61
C ASN A 572 15.26 31.43 16.67
N TYR A 573 13.99 31.08 16.54
CA TYR A 573 12.98 31.89 15.85
C TYR A 573 12.04 32.59 16.86
N PRO A 574 11.71 33.88 16.67
CA PRO A 574 12.18 34.79 15.60
C PRO A 574 13.68 35.09 15.70
N LEU A 575 14.32 35.33 14.55
CA LEU A 575 15.79 35.42 14.38
C LEU A 575 16.46 36.61 15.10
N ASP A 576 15.71 37.37 15.90
CA ASP A 576 16.14 38.61 16.54
C ASP A 576 16.56 38.44 18.01
N LEU A 577 16.63 37.20 18.52
CA LEU A 577 17.03 36.89 19.90
C LEU A 577 18.10 35.78 19.96
N VAL A 578 19.37 36.14 19.72
CA VAL A 578 20.51 35.32 20.19
C VAL A 578 21.59 36.26 20.71
N GLU A 579 21.52 36.58 22.00
CA GLU A 579 22.72 36.93 22.77
C GLU A 579 23.54 35.65 22.98
N SER A 580 24.84 35.82 22.78
CA SER A 580 25.89 34.84 22.99
C SER A 580 25.90 34.33 24.44
N HIS A 581 25.51 33.08 24.65
CA HIS A 581 25.97 32.29 25.80
C HIS A 581 26.46 30.93 25.32
N LEU A 582 27.68 30.94 24.80
CA LEU A 582 28.59 29.82 24.93
C LEU A 582 29.03 29.75 26.41
N SER A 583 29.13 28.52 26.91
CA SER A 583 29.64 28.07 28.23
C SER A 583 28.86 28.48 29.49
N GLU A 584 28.17 27.51 30.13
CA GLU A 584 28.67 26.88 31.36
C GLU A 584 27.84 25.63 31.77
N GLU A 585 28.59 24.56 32.02
CA GLU A 585 28.34 23.40 32.90
C GLU A 585 27.17 22.42 32.66
N LEU A 586 27.53 21.26 32.06
CA LEU A 586 27.02 19.95 32.49
C LEU A 586 28.19 18.95 32.52
N LYS A 587 28.72 18.70 33.72
CA LYS A 587 29.58 17.54 34.02
C LYS A 587 28.71 16.36 34.52
N PRO A 588 29.18 15.11 34.34
CA PRO A 588 28.38 13.91 34.51
C PRO A 588 28.22 13.55 36.00
N SER A 589 26.99 13.29 36.44
CA SER A 589 26.75 12.71 37.76
C SER A 589 26.66 11.19 37.70
N SER A 590 27.37 10.61 38.65
CA SER A 590 27.57 9.21 38.96
C SER A 590 26.31 8.46 39.39
N ALA A 591 26.33 7.16 39.07
CA ALA A 591 25.67 6.01 39.70
C ALA A 591 24.85 6.25 40.99
N VAL A 592 23.61 5.72 41.02
CA VAL A 592 23.01 5.07 42.20
C VAL A 592 22.06 3.93 41.78
N ASN A 593 22.07 2.92 42.64
CA ASN A 593 21.46 1.60 42.67
C ASN A 593 19.95 1.44 42.43
N VAL A 594 19.68 0.18 42.08
CA VAL A 594 18.44 -0.60 42.14
C VAL A 594 17.83 -0.58 43.55
N ASP A 595 16.50 -0.43 43.63
CA ASP A 595 15.70 -0.95 44.73
C ASP A 595 14.40 -1.59 44.19
N LEU A 596 14.20 -2.83 44.63
CA LEU A 596 13.02 -3.68 44.46
C LEU A 596 12.05 -3.41 45.61
N VAL A 597 10.75 -3.24 45.33
CA VAL A 597 9.70 -3.43 46.33
C VAL A 597 8.50 -4.17 45.72
N ASN A 598 8.28 -5.37 46.26
CA ASN A 598 7.08 -6.22 46.12
C ASN A 598 5.83 -5.52 46.65
N LEU A 599 4.66 -5.83 46.10
CA LEU A 599 3.38 -5.80 46.82
C LEU A 599 2.41 -6.85 46.24
N ALA A 600 1.98 -7.75 47.12
CA ALA A 600 0.98 -8.81 46.96
C ALA A 600 -0.44 -8.31 47.36
N ILE A 601 -1.41 -9.24 47.36
CA ILE A 601 -2.78 -9.22 48.00
C ILE A 601 -3.91 -8.77 47.05
N ASP A 602 -5.08 -9.41 46.88
CA ASP A 602 -5.71 -10.64 47.41
C ASP A 602 -6.88 -11.09 46.50
N THR A 603 -7.25 -12.36 46.64
CA THR A 603 -8.45 -13.04 46.11
C THR A 603 -9.66 -12.98 47.07
N GLU A 604 -10.89 -12.92 46.54
CA GLU A 604 -12.08 -13.52 47.18
C GLU A 604 -13.06 -14.12 46.15
N VAL A 605 -13.69 -15.22 46.55
CA VAL A 605 -14.56 -16.15 45.82
C VAL A 605 -15.98 -16.06 46.39
N ASN A 606 -17.04 -16.23 45.58
CA ASN A 606 -18.27 -16.91 46.06
C ASN A 606 -19.26 -17.42 44.99
N SER A 607 -19.44 -18.76 45.03
CA SER A 607 -20.71 -19.52 45.02
C SER A 607 -21.52 -19.83 43.74
N SER A 608 -22.15 -21.01 43.80
CA SER A 608 -22.66 -21.94 42.78
C SER A 608 -24.20 -21.97 42.61
N THR A 609 -24.72 -22.48 41.47
CA THR A 609 -25.83 -23.48 41.42
C THR A 609 -26.11 -24.01 39.99
N LEU A 610 -26.38 -25.31 39.88
CA LEU A 610 -26.72 -26.11 38.68
C LEU A 610 -28.23 -26.42 38.64
N ILE A 611 -28.86 -26.44 37.45
CA ILE A 611 -30.23 -26.98 37.24
C ILE A 611 -30.22 -27.97 36.06
N GLY A 612 -30.79 -29.16 36.25
CA GLY A 612 -31.00 -30.20 35.22
C GLY A 612 -32.49 -30.49 34.96
N LEU A 613 -32.83 -30.89 33.72
CA LEU A 613 -34.20 -31.14 33.22
C LEU A 613 -34.48 -32.63 32.99
N LYS A 614 -35.73 -33.06 33.24
CA LYS A 614 -36.23 -34.45 33.15
C LYS A 614 -37.35 -34.56 32.09
N VAL A 615 -37.31 -35.57 31.22
CA VAL A 615 -38.26 -35.75 30.10
C VAL A 615 -39.39 -36.73 30.47
N VAL A 616 -40.64 -36.39 30.13
CA VAL A 616 -41.85 -37.19 30.39
C VAL A 616 -42.60 -37.44 29.06
N GLY A 617 -42.44 -38.64 28.47
CA GLY A 617 -43.25 -39.17 27.36
C GLY A 617 -42.96 -38.64 25.93
N LYS A 618 -43.33 -39.43 24.89
CA LYS A 618 -43.24 -39.06 23.45
C LYS A 618 -44.62 -39.09 22.80
N ILE A 619 -44.92 -38.10 21.97
CA ILE A 619 -46.15 -37.98 21.15
C ILE A 619 -45.84 -38.42 19.71
N ASP A 620 -46.75 -39.14 19.08
CA ASP A 620 -46.67 -39.53 17.66
C ASP A 620 -47.26 -38.40 16.77
N VAL A 621 -46.43 -37.92 15.84
CA VAL A 621 -46.64 -36.69 15.06
C VAL A 621 -47.28 -36.95 13.68
N SER A 622 -47.53 -38.22 13.34
CA SER A 622 -47.99 -38.64 12.02
C SER A 622 -49.41 -38.18 11.62
N GLN A 623 -50.18 -37.59 12.54
CA GLN A 623 -51.57 -37.17 12.31
C GLN A 623 -51.74 -35.68 11.95
N PHE A 624 -50.66 -34.90 11.85
CA PHE A 624 -50.72 -33.43 11.69
C PHE A 624 -50.14 -32.87 10.36
N GLU A 625 -49.74 -33.71 9.40
CA GLU A 625 -49.10 -33.21 8.17
C GLU A 625 -50.11 -32.59 7.16
N ARG A 626 -49.92 -31.30 6.83
CA ARG A 626 -50.67 -30.59 5.78
C ARG A 626 -50.19 -30.96 4.37
N LYS A 627 -51.11 -31.10 3.40
CA LYS A 627 -50.78 -31.32 1.97
C LYS A 627 -49.93 -30.17 1.41
N LYS A 628 -48.75 -30.50 0.85
CA LYS A 628 -47.74 -29.56 0.34
C LYS A 628 -48.11 -29.07 -1.07
N LYS A 629 -48.24 -27.75 -1.26
CA LYS A 629 -48.72 -27.12 -2.52
C LYS A 629 -47.66 -27.03 -3.62
N GLU A 630 -46.39 -27.00 -3.23
CA GLU A 630 -45.25 -26.87 -4.14
C GLU A 630 -44.78 -28.21 -4.74
N ILE A 631 -45.39 -29.32 -4.32
CA ILE A 631 -45.05 -30.67 -4.78
C ILE A 631 -45.96 -31.06 -5.93
N ASP A 632 -45.36 -31.49 -7.02
CA ASP A 632 -46.06 -32.05 -8.18
C ASP A 632 -46.04 -33.58 -8.12
N SER A 633 -47.21 -34.22 -8.05
CA SER A 633 -47.31 -35.68 -7.96
C SER A 633 -46.92 -36.42 -9.25
N GLN A 634 -46.76 -35.72 -10.38
CA GLN A 634 -46.43 -36.32 -11.69
C GLN A 634 -44.96 -36.11 -12.10
N LYS A 635 -44.17 -35.37 -11.31
CA LYS A 635 -42.77 -35.04 -11.61
C LYS A 635 -41.83 -35.37 -10.46
N GLU A 636 -40.54 -35.49 -10.74
CA GLU A 636 -39.54 -35.64 -9.69
C GLU A 636 -39.33 -34.31 -8.95
N ASN A 637 -39.56 -34.31 -7.64
CA ASN A 637 -39.49 -33.09 -6.84
C ASN A 637 -38.11 -32.98 -6.18
N MET A 638 -37.47 -31.83 -6.37
CA MET A 638 -36.11 -31.60 -5.89
C MET A 638 -35.96 -30.21 -5.30
N TYR A 639 -35.26 -30.12 -4.17
CA TYR A 639 -35.01 -28.87 -3.47
C TYR A 639 -33.64 -28.31 -3.88
N VAL A 640 -33.65 -27.08 -4.39
CA VAL A 640 -32.44 -26.28 -4.60
C VAL A 640 -32.34 -25.33 -3.43
N ILE A 641 -31.24 -25.40 -2.67
CA ILE A 641 -31.13 -24.67 -1.40
C ILE A 641 -30.19 -23.47 -1.57
N ASP A 642 -30.67 -22.32 -1.16
CA ASP A 642 -29.91 -21.07 -1.14
C ASP A 642 -28.96 -20.97 0.07
N THR A 643 -27.87 -20.20 -0.06
CA THR A 643 -26.83 -20.04 0.95
C THR A 643 -27.38 -19.49 2.26
N ASN A 644 -28.25 -18.48 2.20
CA ASN A 644 -28.84 -17.86 3.40
C ASN A 644 -29.61 -18.87 4.27
N VAL A 645 -30.21 -19.89 3.64
CA VAL A 645 -30.94 -20.93 4.37
C VAL A 645 -30.01 -21.77 5.23
N PHE A 646 -28.76 -22.01 4.80
CA PHE A 646 -27.76 -22.72 5.59
C PHE A 646 -27.19 -21.87 6.73
N VAL A 647 -27.12 -20.55 6.56
CA VAL A 647 -26.69 -19.63 7.62
C VAL A 647 -27.73 -19.59 8.75
N ASP A 648 -29.01 -19.52 8.38
CA ASP A 648 -30.13 -19.42 9.33
C ASP A 648 -30.51 -20.79 9.94
N TYR A 649 -30.38 -21.88 9.17
CA TYR A 649 -30.74 -23.22 9.60
C TYR A 649 -29.76 -24.29 9.07
N PRO A 650 -28.64 -24.52 9.78
CA PRO A 650 -27.52 -25.33 9.27
C PRO A 650 -27.84 -26.83 9.10
N ASP A 651 -28.92 -27.33 9.70
CA ASP A 651 -29.35 -28.73 9.65
C ASP A 651 -30.44 -28.98 8.57
N ILE A 652 -30.66 -28.03 7.64
CA ILE A 652 -31.81 -28.05 6.72
C ILE A 652 -31.94 -29.30 5.84
N ILE A 653 -30.82 -29.86 5.36
CA ILE A 653 -30.81 -31.07 4.52
C ILE A 653 -31.42 -32.27 5.28
N GLN A 654 -31.26 -32.33 6.60
CA GLN A 654 -31.80 -33.42 7.41
C GLN A 654 -33.32 -33.31 7.62
N LYS A 655 -33.89 -32.11 7.43
CA LYS A 655 -35.33 -31.86 7.53
C LYS A 655 -36.07 -32.14 6.22
N ILE A 656 -35.37 -32.20 5.09
CA ILE A 656 -35.97 -32.58 3.81
C ILE A 656 -36.19 -34.10 3.81
N ASP A 657 -37.41 -34.52 3.48
CA ASP A 657 -37.78 -35.93 3.40
C ASP A 657 -36.88 -36.66 2.38
N LYS A 658 -36.37 -37.83 2.78
CA LYS A 658 -35.38 -38.61 2.01
C LYS A 658 -35.86 -39.02 0.61
N LYS A 659 -37.17 -38.96 0.35
CA LYS A 659 -37.73 -39.21 -0.98
C LYS A 659 -37.50 -38.08 -1.98
N PHE A 660 -37.13 -36.89 -1.53
CA PHE A 660 -36.82 -35.76 -2.41
C PHE A 660 -35.32 -35.63 -2.64
N PHE A 661 -34.94 -35.19 -3.84
CA PHE A 661 -33.55 -34.84 -4.13
C PHE A 661 -33.22 -33.46 -3.56
N VAL A 662 -31.98 -33.30 -3.10
CA VAL A 662 -31.41 -32.02 -2.72
C VAL A 662 -30.28 -31.69 -3.67
N VAL A 663 -30.38 -30.56 -4.35
CA VAL A 663 -29.38 -30.07 -5.29
C VAL A 663 -28.70 -28.85 -4.68
N LEU A 664 -27.39 -28.94 -4.52
CA LEU A 664 -26.55 -27.87 -4.00
C LEU A 664 -25.74 -27.26 -5.15
N SER A 665 -25.85 -25.95 -5.32
CA SER A 665 -24.95 -25.24 -6.23
C SER A 665 -23.55 -25.20 -5.64
N ALA A 666 -22.51 -25.43 -6.45
CA ALA A 666 -21.12 -25.25 -6.03
C ALA A 666 -20.90 -23.84 -5.44
N LYS A 667 -21.65 -22.84 -5.94
CA LYS A 667 -21.60 -21.47 -5.43
C LYS A 667 -22.01 -21.36 -3.96
N VAL A 668 -22.93 -22.20 -3.48
CA VAL A 668 -23.36 -22.22 -2.07
C VAL A 668 -22.22 -22.65 -1.16
N ILE A 669 -21.38 -23.59 -1.61
CA ILE A 669 -20.21 -24.03 -0.83
C ILE A 669 -19.17 -22.92 -0.77
N ASP A 670 -18.85 -22.31 -1.91
CA ASP A 670 -17.93 -21.17 -1.98
C ASP A 670 -18.38 -20.01 -1.08
N GLU A 671 -19.68 -19.71 -1.05
CA GLU A 671 -20.23 -18.65 -0.21
C GLU A 671 -20.21 -19.01 1.27
N LEU A 672 -20.56 -20.24 1.65
CA LEU A 672 -20.45 -20.67 3.05
C LEU A 672 -18.99 -20.68 3.52
N ASP A 673 -18.04 -21.07 2.67
CA ASP A 673 -16.61 -21.03 3.03
C ASP A 673 -16.12 -19.59 3.23
N TYR A 674 -16.60 -18.64 2.42
CA TYR A 674 -16.34 -17.21 2.64
C TYR A 674 -17.00 -16.70 3.94
N LEU A 675 -18.23 -17.11 4.23
CA LEU A 675 -19.00 -16.66 5.40
C LEU A 675 -18.48 -17.22 6.73
N LYS A 676 -17.66 -18.29 6.73
CA LYS A 676 -16.96 -18.78 7.95
C LYS A 676 -16.08 -17.73 8.62
N ILE A 677 -15.67 -16.70 7.87
CA ILE A 677 -14.63 -15.76 8.29
C ILE A 677 -15.23 -14.36 8.55
N SER A 678 -16.34 -14.02 7.91
CA SER A 678 -16.91 -12.66 7.90
C SER A 678 -18.09 -12.40 8.86
N LEU A 679 -18.70 -13.44 9.45
CA LEU A 679 -19.91 -13.30 10.30
C LEU A 679 -19.61 -13.22 11.82
N SER A 680 -20.64 -12.97 12.65
CA SER A 680 -20.54 -13.02 14.13
C SER A 680 -20.28 -14.45 14.63
N GLU A 681 -19.78 -14.62 15.87
CA GLU A 681 -19.40 -15.95 16.39
C GLU A 681 -20.55 -16.98 16.43
N GLU A 682 -21.79 -16.54 16.69
CA GLU A 682 -22.97 -17.42 16.64
C GLU A 682 -23.26 -17.90 15.20
N LEU A 683 -23.24 -16.99 14.24
CA LEU A 683 -23.48 -17.31 12.82
C LEU A 683 -22.34 -18.11 12.20
N LYS A 684 -21.07 -17.84 12.58
CA LYS A 684 -19.91 -18.66 12.18
C LYS A 684 -20.06 -20.12 12.62
N ASN A 685 -20.58 -20.35 13.82
CA ASN A 685 -20.86 -21.70 14.29
C ASN A 685 -21.97 -22.37 13.47
N ASN A 686 -23.01 -21.63 13.05
CA ASN A 686 -24.00 -22.15 12.12
C ASN A 686 -23.37 -22.50 10.76
N VAL A 687 -22.57 -21.63 10.17
CA VAL A 687 -21.91 -21.89 8.88
C VAL A 687 -20.96 -23.10 8.97
N ARG A 688 -20.16 -23.23 10.04
CA ARG A 688 -19.31 -24.41 10.28
C ARG A 688 -20.14 -25.70 10.41
N ARG A 689 -21.28 -25.64 11.10
CA ARG A 689 -22.21 -26.77 11.21
C ARG A 689 -22.84 -27.12 9.86
N ALA A 690 -23.26 -26.11 9.09
CA ALA A 690 -23.83 -26.31 7.76
C ALA A 690 -22.86 -27.04 6.82
N LEU A 691 -21.60 -26.60 6.77
CA LEU A 691 -20.58 -27.22 5.92
C LEU A 691 -20.24 -28.65 6.38
N LYS A 692 -20.18 -28.89 7.70
CA LYS A 692 -20.03 -30.24 8.24
C LYS A 692 -21.22 -31.14 7.83
N ASN A 693 -22.44 -30.62 7.90
CA ASN A 693 -23.65 -31.35 7.56
C ASN A 693 -23.79 -31.63 6.07
N ILE A 694 -23.40 -30.67 5.22
CA ILE A 694 -23.32 -30.85 3.77
C ILE A 694 -22.34 -31.97 3.46
N ASN A 695 -21.12 -31.92 3.99
CA ASN A 695 -20.11 -32.95 3.76
C ASN A 695 -20.60 -34.36 4.17
N LEU A 696 -21.23 -34.47 5.35
CA LEU A 696 -21.84 -35.74 5.81
C LEU A 696 -23.04 -36.21 4.98
N SER A 697 -23.66 -35.31 4.21
CA SER A 697 -24.85 -35.61 3.41
C SER A 697 -24.54 -35.86 1.94
N LEU A 698 -23.35 -35.49 1.44
CA LEU A 698 -22.94 -35.73 0.05
C LEU A 698 -22.81 -37.21 -0.31
N ASP A 699 -22.54 -38.07 0.67
CA ASP A 699 -22.52 -39.53 0.49
C ASP A 699 -23.93 -40.15 0.33
N ARG A 700 -25.00 -39.36 0.52
CA ARG A 700 -26.38 -39.84 0.37
C ARG A 700 -26.78 -39.82 -1.10
N LYS A 701 -27.40 -40.91 -1.57
CA LYS A 701 -27.88 -41.04 -2.96
C LYS A 701 -28.82 -39.94 -3.45
N ASN A 702 -29.50 -39.24 -2.54
CA ASN A 702 -30.46 -38.18 -2.86
C ASN A 702 -29.91 -36.75 -2.73
N VAL A 703 -28.60 -36.56 -2.51
CA VAL A 703 -27.96 -35.23 -2.48
C VAL A 703 -26.96 -35.14 -3.63
N LYS A 704 -27.03 -34.07 -4.42
CA LYS A 704 -26.14 -33.83 -5.57
C LYS A 704 -25.57 -32.42 -5.52
N MET A 705 -24.36 -32.27 -6.04
CA MET A 705 -23.72 -30.98 -6.24
C MET A 705 -23.64 -30.65 -7.73
N GLU A 706 -23.95 -29.42 -8.09
CA GLU A 706 -24.05 -28.97 -9.48
C GLU A 706 -23.34 -27.64 -9.69
N THR A 707 -22.72 -27.47 -10.85
CA THR A 707 -22.12 -26.19 -11.27
C THR A 707 -23.15 -25.35 -12.03
N ALA A 708 -22.99 -24.03 -12.00
CA ALA A 708 -23.87 -23.11 -12.72
C ALA A 708 -23.70 -23.24 -14.25
N GLU A 709 -24.80 -23.12 -14.99
CA GLU A 709 -24.79 -23.12 -16.47
C GLU A 709 -25.37 -21.82 -17.01
N LEU A 710 -24.47 -20.92 -17.42
CA LEU A 710 -24.79 -19.52 -17.73
C LEU A 710 -25.67 -19.32 -18.98
N SER A 711 -25.70 -20.31 -19.88
CA SER A 711 -26.54 -20.31 -21.09
C SER A 711 -28.03 -20.41 -20.77
N LEU A 712 -28.40 -20.98 -19.62
CA LEU A 712 -29.79 -21.16 -19.20
C LEU A 712 -30.41 -19.88 -18.61
N LEU A 713 -29.58 -18.89 -18.27
CA LEU A 713 -30.05 -17.62 -17.71
C LEU A 713 -30.49 -16.65 -18.83
N PRO A 714 -31.58 -15.89 -18.62
CA PRO A 714 -31.95 -14.78 -19.51
C PRO A 714 -30.80 -13.78 -19.68
N ILE A 715 -30.70 -13.14 -20.86
CA ILE A 715 -29.63 -12.20 -21.19
C ILE A 715 -29.61 -11.00 -20.23
N ASP A 716 -30.77 -10.57 -19.75
CA ASP A 716 -30.92 -9.44 -18.83
C ASP A 716 -30.47 -9.73 -17.38
N PHE A 717 -30.12 -10.99 -17.08
CA PHE A 717 -29.70 -11.38 -15.73
C PHE A 717 -28.18 -11.31 -15.61
N ASN A 718 -27.68 -10.67 -14.56
CA ASN A 718 -26.24 -10.63 -14.27
C ASN A 718 -25.67 -12.05 -14.08
N ARG A 719 -24.88 -12.52 -15.04
CA ARG A 719 -24.28 -13.86 -15.07
C ARG A 719 -23.20 -14.10 -14.01
N LYS A 720 -22.76 -13.05 -13.31
CA LYS A 720 -21.80 -13.12 -12.19
C LYS A 720 -22.45 -13.08 -10.81
N SER A 721 -23.76 -12.83 -10.71
CA SER A 721 -24.48 -12.77 -9.43
C SER A 721 -24.65 -14.17 -8.83
N PRO A 722 -24.27 -14.39 -7.55
CA PRO A 722 -24.41 -15.69 -6.91
C PRO A 722 -25.84 -16.25 -6.91
N ASP A 723 -26.83 -15.42 -6.59
CA ASP A 723 -28.26 -15.74 -6.70
C ASP A 723 -28.62 -16.29 -8.08
N ASN A 724 -28.10 -15.66 -9.14
CA ASN A 724 -28.38 -16.09 -10.51
C ASN A 724 -27.60 -17.36 -10.87
N LEU A 725 -26.42 -17.60 -10.27
CA LEU A 725 -25.69 -18.87 -10.41
C LEU A 725 -26.48 -20.02 -9.76
N ILE A 726 -27.02 -19.82 -8.56
CA ILE A 726 -27.91 -20.78 -7.88
C ILE A 726 -29.19 -21.00 -8.70
N LEU A 727 -29.78 -19.91 -9.22
CA LEU A 727 -30.96 -19.97 -10.08
C LEU A 727 -30.69 -20.76 -11.38
N SER A 728 -29.50 -20.64 -11.97
CA SER A 728 -29.13 -21.40 -13.17
C SER A 728 -29.05 -22.90 -12.90
N VAL A 729 -28.64 -23.30 -11.70
CA VAL A 729 -28.64 -24.71 -11.27
C VAL A 729 -30.09 -25.22 -11.17
N ALA A 730 -31.01 -24.42 -10.64
CA ALA A 730 -32.43 -24.79 -10.63
C ALA A 730 -33.01 -24.94 -12.05
N LEU A 731 -32.61 -24.07 -12.99
CA LEU A 731 -33.08 -24.10 -14.38
C LEU A 731 -32.65 -25.34 -15.16
N LYS A 732 -31.52 -25.97 -14.81
CA LYS A 732 -31.10 -27.26 -15.39
C LYS A 732 -32.17 -28.35 -15.25
N TYR A 733 -32.94 -28.28 -14.16
CA TYR A 733 -33.95 -29.26 -13.81
C TYR A 733 -35.37 -28.81 -14.14
N LYS A 734 -35.55 -27.78 -14.99
CA LYS A 734 -36.87 -27.23 -15.34
C LYS A 734 -37.83 -28.23 -15.99
N ALA A 735 -37.32 -29.32 -16.57
CA ALA A 735 -38.15 -30.42 -17.07
C ALA A 735 -38.91 -31.13 -15.93
N GLU A 736 -38.28 -31.24 -14.75
CA GLU A 736 -38.83 -31.78 -13.51
C GLU A 736 -39.49 -30.68 -12.65
N ASN A 737 -39.62 -30.87 -11.33
CA ASN A 737 -40.11 -29.84 -10.42
C ASN A 737 -39.01 -29.37 -9.43
N PRO A 738 -38.17 -28.38 -9.82
CA PRO A 738 -37.21 -27.76 -8.93
C PRO A 738 -37.93 -26.76 -8.01
N ILE A 739 -37.77 -26.96 -6.71
CA ILE A 739 -38.32 -26.13 -5.65
C ILE A 739 -37.16 -25.34 -5.03
N LEU A 740 -37.12 -24.03 -5.24
CA LEU A 740 -36.09 -23.16 -4.68
C LEU A 740 -36.44 -22.80 -3.22
N LEU A 741 -35.63 -23.29 -2.29
CA LEU A 741 -35.72 -22.99 -0.86
C LEU A 741 -34.81 -21.79 -0.56
N THR A 742 -35.41 -20.61 -0.39
CA THR A 742 -34.69 -19.35 -0.13
C THR A 742 -35.55 -18.40 0.70
N SER A 743 -34.93 -17.65 1.61
CA SER A 743 -35.56 -16.56 2.35
C SER A 743 -35.46 -15.20 1.64
N ASP A 744 -34.76 -15.13 0.50
CA ASP A 744 -34.58 -13.89 -0.25
C ASP A 744 -35.78 -13.61 -1.19
N ASN A 745 -36.43 -12.45 -0.99
CA ASN A 745 -37.60 -12.08 -1.78
C ASN A 745 -37.26 -11.84 -3.28
N GLY A 746 -36.08 -11.30 -3.57
CA GLY A 746 -35.64 -11.02 -4.93
C GLY A 746 -35.40 -12.30 -5.74
N LEU A 747 -34.73 -13.28 -5.14
CA LEU A 747 -34.50 -14.59 -5.74
C LEU A 747 -35.82 -15.38 -5.90
N GLN A 748 -36.75 -15.28 -4.95
CA GLN A 748 -38.09 -15.87 -5.11
C GLN A 748 -38.86 -15.26 -6.29
N ILE A 749 -38.84 -13.94 -6.45
CA ILE A 749 -39.53 -13.26 -7.56
C ILE A 749 -38.95 -13.71 -8.90
N LYS A 750 -37.62 -13.77 -9.01
CA LYS A 750 -36.94 -14.26 -10.22
C LYS A 750 -37.31 -15.70 -10.55
N ALA A 751 -37.30 -16.60 -9.56
CA ALA A 751 -37.63 -18.00 -9.76
C ALA A 751 -39.10 -18.22 -10.16
N LYS A 752 -40.05 -17.53 -9.51
CA LYS A 752 -41.47 -17.56 -9.89
C LYS A 752 -41.68 -17.00 -11.30
N GLY A 753 -40.99 -15.91 -11.65
CA GLY A 753 -41.03 -15.32 -12.99
C GLY A 753 -40.53 -16.26 -14.10
N LEU A 754 -39.69 -17.24 -13.76
CA LEU A 754 -39.20 -18.27 -14.67
C LEU A 754 -40.01 -19.58 -14.63
N GLY A 755 -41.10 -19.60 -13.86
CA GLY A 755 -42.04 -20.72 -13.74
C GLY A 755 -41.61 -21.81 -12.75
N MET A 756 -40.74 -21.52 -11.79
CA MET A 756 -40.29 -22.47 -10.76
C MET A 756 -41.04 -22.31 -9.44
N ALA A 757 -41.18 -23.41 -8.71
CA ALA A 757 -41.73 -23.39 -7.36
C ALA A 757 -40.71 -22.81 -6.38
N THR A 758 -41.18 -22.07 -5.37
CA THR A 758 -40.31 -21.49 -4.34
C THR A 758 -40.94 -21.63 -2.97
N ILE A 759 -40.13 -21.78 -1.93
CA ILE A 759 -40.61 -21.84 -0.55
C ILE A 759 -39.62 -21.09 0.36
N SER A 760 -40.15 -20.32 1.32
CA SER A 760 -39.33 -19.64 2.32
C SER A 760 -38.91 -20.60 3.42
N LEU A 761 -37.78 -20.35 4.08
CA LEU A 761 -37.34 -21.16 5.22
C LEU A 761 -38.40 -21.17 6.34
N LYS A 762 -38.99 -20.01 6.63
CA LYS A 762 -40.05 -19.87 7.65
C LYS A 762 -41.27 -20.73 7.33
N ASP A 763 -41.70 -20.76 6.07
CA ASP A 763 -42.85 -21.55 5.65
C ASP A 763 -42.51 -23.03 5.48
N PHE A 764 -41.25 -23.38 5.24
CA PHE A 764 -40.76 -24.75 5.24
C PHE A 764 -40.73 -25.33 6.66
N LEU A 765 -40.25 -24.57 7.65
CA LEU A 765 -40.10 -25.02 9.05
C LEU A 765 -41.41 -25.00 9.87
N LYS A 766 -42.41 -24.22 9.45
CA LYS A 766 -43.76 -24.21 10.05
C LYS A 766 -44.55 -25.51 9.81
N ARG A 767 -43.98 -26.48 9.11
CA ARG A 767 -44.65 -27.67 8.57
C ARG A 767 -44.30 -28.92 9.33
#